data_AF-A0A1I9WLH7-F1
#
_entry.id   AF-A0A1I9WLH7-F1
#
_cell.length_a   1.000
_cell.length_b   1.000
_cell.length_c   1.000
_cell.angle_alpha   90.00
_cell.angle_beta   90.00
_cell.angle_gamma   90.00
#
_symmetry.space_group_name_H-M   'P 1'
#
loop_
_entity.id
_entity.type
_entity.pdbx_description
1 polymer ?
#
loop_
_entity_poly.entity_id
_entity_poly.type
_entity_poly.pdbx_seq_one_letter_code
_entity_poly.pdbx_strand_id
1 'polypeptide(L)'
;MENWIAEKLQLATEESYKDPANIQSKHQKHQAFEAELAANADRIQSVLAMGQNLIDTHQCAGSEEAVQARLASIADQWEYLTQKTTEKSLKLKEANKQRTYIAAVKDLDFWLGEVESLLTSEDSGKDLASVQNLIKKHQLVEADINAHDDRIKDMNSQADSLIESGQFDAASIQEKRQSINERYERIKNLAAHRQARLNEANTLHQFFRDIADEESWIKEKKLLVGSDDYGRDLTGVQNLKKKHKRLEAELASHEPAIQAVQEAGEKLMDVSNLGVPEIEQRLKLLNQAWAELKQLAATRGQKLEESLTYQQFLAKVEEEEAWISEKQQLLSVEDYGDTMAAVQGLLKKHDAFETDFAVHRDRCADICNAGAKLTEASNHHSDSIAQRCQQLQNKLDLLSALASRRKARLMDNSAYLQFMWKADVVESWIADKETHVRSDEYGRDLSTVQTLLTKQETFDAGLHAFEHEGIQNITALKDQLLAANHDQTEAIKKRHADVISRWQKLLGDSDARKQRLLRMQEQFRQIEELYLTFAKKASAFNSWFENAEEDLTDPVRCNSIEEIRALRDAHAQFQASLSSAQADFEALAALDQQIKSFNVGPNPYTWFTMEALEDTWRNLQKIIKERDIELAKEAQRQEENDKLRKEFAKHANAFHQWLTETRTSMMEGSGSLEQQLEATKRKAGEVRSRRSDLKKIEDLGAILEEHLILDNRYTEHSTVGLAQQWDQLDQLGMRMQHNLEQQIQARNQSGVSEDALKEFSMMFKHFDKDKSGRLDKAEFKSCLRALGYDLPMVEEGQYDPEFEAILDVVDPNRDGYVSLQEYMAFMISKETENVQSSEEIENAFRAITAGDKPYVTKEELYANLTKEMADYCVARMKPYVDQKTERPIAGALDYIDFTRTLFQN
;
A
#
# COMPACT_ATOMS: atom_id res chain seq x y z
N MET A 1 -141.64 -134.30 55.78
CA MET A 1 -140.91 -133.68 54.65
C MET A 1 -141.72 -132.57 54.01
N GLU A 2 -142.99 -132.79 53.64
CA GLU A 2 -143.88 -131.74 53.11
C GLU A 2 -143.89 -130.45 53.95
N ASN A 3 -144.07 -130.55 55.28
CA ASN A 3 -144.02 -129.36 56.15
C ASN A 3 -142.67 -128.62 56.09
N TRP A 4 -141.56 -129.35 55.93
CA TRP A 4 -140.23 -128.75 55.82
C TRP A 4 -140.03 -128.08 54.46
N ILE A 5 -140.48 -128.71 53.36
CA ILE A 5 -140.44 -128.09 52.02
C ILE A 5 -141.32 -126.83 51.99
N ALA A 6 -142.51 -126.87 52.57
CA ALA A 6 -143.42 -125.72 52.65
C ALA A 6 -142.82 -124.57 53.47
N GLU A 7 -142.18 -124.86 54.61
CA GLU A 7 -141.47 -123.86 55.42
C GLU A 7 -140.31 -123.22 54.65
N LYS A 8 -139.49 -124.03 53.97
CA LYS A 8 -138.37 -123.53 53.16
C LYS A 8 -138.85 -122.78 51.91
N LEU A 9 -139.98 -123.17 51.34
CA LEU A 9 -140.59 -122.49 50.18
C LEU A 9 -141.07 -121.08 50.53
N GLN A 10 -141.56 -120.84 51.75
CA GLN A 10 -141.81 -119.47 52.22
C GLN A 10 -140.53 -118.64 52.15
N LEU A 11 -139.41 -119.15 52.69
CA LEU A 11 -138.13 -118.45 52.67
C LEU A 11 -137.57 -118.24 51.24
N ALA A 12 -137.76 -119.18 50.33
CA ALA A 12 -137.29 -119.07 48.94
C ALA A 12 -138.12 -118.09 48.10
N THR A 13 -139.41 -117.94 48.41
CA THR A 13 -140.34 -117.05 47.69
C THR A 13 -140.33 -115.62 48.21
N GLU A 14 -139.78 -115.38 49.40
CA GLU A 14 -139.56 -114.03 49.94
C GLU A 14 -138.68 -113.19 49.00
N GLU A 15 -139.22 -112.05 48.56
CA GLU A 15 -138.55 -111.11 47.66
C GLU A 15 -137.57 -110.17 48.38
N SER A 16 -136.79 -110.69 49.32
CA SER A 16 -135.86 -109.93 50.16
C SER A 16 -134.78 -109.16 49.38
N TYR A 17 -134.58 -109.52 48.10
CA TYR A 17 -133.66 -108.87 47.16
C TYR A 17 -134.15 -107.50 46.67
N LYS A 18 -135.46 -107.19 46.80
CA LYS A 18 -136.01 -105.87 46.45
C LYS A 18 -135.63 -104.77 47.45
N ASP A 19 -135.30 -105.15 48.68
CA ASP A 19 -134.79 -104.23 49.68
C ASP A 19 -133.24 -104.19 49.62
N PRO A 20 -132.66 -103.07 49.16
CA PRO A 20 -131.21 -102.93 48.98
C PRO A 20 -130.43 -102.90 50.31
N ALA A 21 -131.10 -102.78 51.46
CA ALA A 21 -130.43 -102.80 52.75
C ALA A 21 -129.81 -104.19 53.03
N ASN A 22 -128.51 -104.19 53.39
CA ASN A 22 -127.75 -105.39 53.72
C ASN A 22 -127.76 -106.48 52.63
N ILE A 23 -127.86 -106.09 51.35
CA ILE A 23 -127.98 -107.04 50.22
C ILE A 23 -126.84 -108.07 50.17
N GLN A 24 -125.61 -107.67 50.52
CA GLN A 24 -124.46 -108.57 50.60
C GLN A 24 -124.64 -109.64 51.68
N SER A 25 -125.14 -109.25 52.86
CA SER A 25 -125.42 -110.18 53.95
C SER A 25 -126.60 -111.10 53.60
N LYS A 26 -127.63 -110.58 52.93
CA LYS A 26 -128.76 -111.38 52.43
C LYS A 26 -128.32 -112.39 51.37
N HIS A 27 -127.44 -112.00 50.45
CA HIS A 27 -126.84 -112.91 49.46
C HIS A 27 -126.02 -114.02 50.13
N GLN A 28 -125.17 -113.70 51.11
CA GLN A 28 -124.41 -114.70 51.88
C GLN A 28 -125.31 -115.65 52.68
N LYS A 29 -126.37 -115.13 53.32
CA LYS A 29 -127.36 -115.97 54.03
C LYS A 29 -128.11 -116.89 53.06
N HIS A 30 -128.44 -116.40 51.86
CA HIS A 30 -129.09 -117.22 50.83
C HIS A 30 -128.17 -118.31 50.27
N GLN A 31 -126.86 -118.03 50.12
CA GLN A 31 -125.87 -119.08 49.79
C GLN A 31 -125.82 -120.18 50.86
N ALA A 32 -125.91 -119.82 52.15
CA ALA A 32 -126.00 -120.80 53.22
C ALA A 32 -127.31 -121.61 53.16
N PHE A 33 -128.43 -120.96 52.79
CA PHE A 33 -129.71 -121.62 52.56
C PHE A 33 -129.68 -122.58 51.36
N GLU A 34 -129.02 -122.22 50.26
CA GLU A 34 -128.77 -123.12 49.12
C GLU A 34 -127.98 -124.36 49.52
N ALA A 35 -126.94 -124.19 50.36
CA ALA A 35 -126.17 -125.30 50.88
C ALA A 35 -127.00 -126.23 51.79
N GLU A 36 -127.90 -125.67 52.61
CA GLU A 36 -128.83 -126.44 53.43
C GLU A 36 -129.81 -127.26 52.57
N LEU A 37 -130.33 -126.67 51.48
CA LEU A 37 -131.18 -127.37 50.52
C LEU A 37 -130.42 -128.52 49.84
N ALA A 38 -129.22 -128.24 49.32
CA ALA A 38 -128.39 -129.25 48.68
C ALA A 38 -128.11 -130.45 49.61
N ALA A 39 -127.84 -130.21 50.90
CA ALA A 39 -127.60 -131.26 51.89
C ALA A 39 -128.84 -132.12 52.20
N ASN A 40 -130.07 -131.60 51.99
CA ASN A 40 -131.31 -132.33 52.23
C ASN A 40 -131.89 -132.97 50.95
N ALA A 41 -131.30 -132.73 49.79
CA ALA A 41 -131.75 -133.28 48.51
C ALA A 41 -131.78 -134.82 48.52
N ASP A 42 -130.71 -135.46 49.02
CA ASP A 42 -130.62 -136.93 49.11
C ASP A 42 -131.72 -137.53 50.01
N ARG A 43 -132.09 -136.82 51.07
CA ARG A 43 -133.14 -137.23 52.00
C ARG A 43 -134.52 -137.15 51.36
N ILE A 44 -134.79 -136.12 50.55
CA ILE A 44 -136.02 -135.99 49.76
C ILE A 44 -136.12 -137.16 48.76
N GLN A 45 -135.03 -137.41 48.02
CA GLN A 45 -134.97 -138.52 47.06
C GLN A 45 -135.18 -139.88 47.72
N SER A 46 -134.58 -140.11 48.89
CA SER A 46 -134.76 -141.35 49.65
C SER A 46 -136.20 -141.55 50.10
N VAL A 47 -136.89 -140.49 50.56
CA VAL A 47 -138.32 -140.54 50.94
C VAL A 47 -139.20 -140.83 49.73
N LEU A 48 -138.91 -140.23 48.57
CA LEU A 48 -139.60 -140.53 47.32
C LEU A 48 -139.42 -142.00 46.92
N ALA A 49 -138.19 -142.53 47.01
CA ALA A 49 -137.87 -143.92 46.68
C ALA A 49 -138.51 -144.94 47.65
N MET A 50 -138.49 -144.68 48.95
CA MET A 50 -139.13 -145.53 49.96
C MET A 50 -140.66 -145.54 49.80
N GLY A 51 -141.25 -144.37 49.53
CA GLY A 51 -142.68 -144.26 49.26
C GLY A 51 -143.08 -145.04 48.01
N GLN A 52 -142.28 -144.99 46.95
CA GLN A 52 -142.54 -145.76 45.73
C GLN A 52 -142.46 -147.27 46.00
N ASN A 53 -141.49 -147.71 46.81
CA ASN A 53 -141.34 -149.12 47.18
C ASN A 53 -142.55 -149.67 47.96
N LEU A 54 -143.16 -148.86 48.84
CA LEU A 54 -144.38 -149.22 49.57
C LEU A 54 -145.59 -149.44 48.64
N ILE A 55 -145.66 -148.67 47.55
CA ILE A 55 -146.68 -148.84 46.50
C ILE A 55 -146.41 -150.14 45.73
N ASP A 56 -145.17 -150.35 45.30
CA ASP A 56 -144.78 -151.49 44.47
C ASP A 56 -144.92 -152.84 45.22
N THR A 57 -144.78 -152.86 46.54
CA THR A 57 -144.88 -154.07 47.38
C THR A 57 -146.29 -154.36 47.91
N HIS A 58 -147.31 -153.58 47.51
CA HIS A 58 -148.71 -153.70 47.94
C HIS A 58 -148.90 -153.68 49.48
N GLN A 59 -148.02 -152.97 50.20
CA GLN A 59 -148.08 -152.86 51.66
C GLN A 59 -148.92 -151.67 52.14
N CYS A 60 -149.65 -150.98 51.25
CA CYS A 60 -150.42 -149.79 51.60
C CYS A 60 -151.89 -150.08 51.96
N ALA A 61 -152.24 -151.34 52.27
CA ALA A 61 -153.55 -151.75 52.79
C ALA A 61 -154.76 -151.13 52.05
N GLY A 62 -154.66 -150.96 50.72
CA GLY A 62 -155.71 -150.40 49.87
C GLY A 62 -155.69 -148.87 49.70
N SER A 63 -154.58 -148.19 50.01
CA SER A 63 -154.42 -146.72 49.91
C SER A 63 -153.32 -146.26 48.94
N GLU A 64 -152.90 -147.11 48.00
CA GLU A 64 -151.78 -146.91 47.08
C GLU A 64 -151.87 -145.61 46.24
N GLU A 65 -153.04 -145.27 45.69
CA GLU A 65 -153.26 -144.03 44.91
C GLU A 65 -153.03 -142.76 45.75
N ALA A 66 -153.40 -142.78 47.03
CA ALA A 66 -153.19 -141.66 47.93
C ALA A 66 -151.71 -141.45 48.25
N VAL A 67 -150.91 -142.53 48.33
CA VAL A 67 -149.45 -142.45 48.53
C VAL A 67 -148.78 -141.91 47.26
N GLN A 68 -149.16 -142.38 46.06
CA GLN A 68 -148.60 -141.89 44.79
C GLN A 68 -148.83 -140.38 44.59
N ALA A 69 -150.06 -139.91 44.82
CA ALA A 69 -150.40 -138.49 44.73
C ALA A 69 -149.55 -137.64 45.70
N ARG A 70 -149.25 -138.19 46.88
CA ARG A 70 -148.43 -137.52 47.89
C ARG A 70 -146.95 -137.45 47.51
N LEU A 71 -146.39 -138.50 46.91
CA LEU A 71 -145.01 -138.48 46.40
C LEU A 71 -144.84 -137.51 45.21
N ALA A 72 -145.79 -137.49 44.27
CA ALA A 72 -145.79 -136.53 43.17
C ALA A 72 -145.84 -135.09 43.69
N SER A 73 -146.72 -134.81 44.65
CA SER A 73 -146.79 -133.51 45.32
C SER A 73 -145.47 -133.13 46.01
N ILE A 74 -144.78 -134.07 46.66
CA ILE A 74 -143.46 -133.80 47.29
C ILE A 74 -142.39 -133.48 46.24
N ALA A 75 -142.37 -134.19 45.11
CA ALA A 75 -141.41 -133.97 44.03
C ALA A 75 -141.62 -132.59 43.36
N ASP A 76 -142.86 -132.25 43.01
CA ASP A 76 -143.21 -130.96 42.41
C ASP A 76 -142.88 -129.79 43.36
N GLN A 77 -143.16 -129.94 44.66
CA GLN A 77 -142.84 -128.91 45.65
C GLN A 77 -141.32 -128.72 45.81
N TRP A 78 -140.53 -129.80 45.69
CA TRP A 78 -139.07 -129.74 45.74
C TRP A 78 -138.46 -129.08 44.49
N GLU A 79 -138.95 -129.41 43.31
CA GLU A 79 -138.52 -128.79 42.05
C GLU A 79 -138.86 -127.29 42.04
N TYR A 80 -140.08 -126.94 42.44
CA TYR A 80 -140.50 -125.54 42.55
C TYR A 80 -139.67 -124.75 43.58
N LEU A 81 -139.35 -125.35 44.74
CA LEU A 81 -138.46 -124.76 45.74
C LEU A 81 -137.05 -124.50 45.18
N THR A 82 -136.49 -125.46 44.44
CA THR A 82 -135.15 -125.36 43.83
C THR A 82 -135.12 -124.27 42.77
N GLN A 83 -136.16 -124.21 41.92
CA GLN A 83 -136.32 -123.15 40.92
C GLN A 83 -136.39 -121.76 41.59
N LYS A 84 -137.25 -121.58 42.60
CA LYS A 84 -137.40 -120.30 43.29
C LYS A 84 -136.15 -119.87 44.04
N THR A 85 -135.42 -120.84 44.61
CA THR A 85 -134.15 -120.58 45.28
C THR A 85 -133.08 -120.09 44.29
N THR A 86 -132.99 -120.72 43.12
CA THR A 86 -132.03 -120.32 42.06
C THR A 86 -132.37 -118.94 41.49
N GLU A 87 -133.66 -118.68 41.24
CA GLU A 87 -134.14 -117.35 40.82
C GLU A 87 -133.77 -116.27 41.86
N LYS A 88 -133.95 -116.55 43.15
CA LYS A 88 -133.60 -115.64 44.25
C LYS A 88 -132.08 -115.40 44.35
N SER A 89 -131.26 -116.42 44.10
CA SER A 89 -129.79 -116.32 44.08
C SER A 89 -129.28 -115.41 42.97
N LEU A 90 -129.81 -115.57 41.75
CA LEU A 90 -129.51 -114.70 40.61
C LEU A 90 -129.90 -113.25 40.92
N LYS A 91 -131.12 -113.01 41.42
CA LYS A 91 -131.59 -111.66 41.76
C LYS A 91 -130.79 -111.01 42.88
N LEU A 92 -130.33 -111.79 43.88
CA LEU A 92 -129.47 -111.28 44.96
C LEU A 92 -128.06 -110.92 44.47
N LYS A 93 -127.47 -111.71 43.56
CA LYS A 93 -126.17 -111.39 42.93
C LYS A 93 -126.25 -110.10 42.14
N GLU A 94 -127.29 -109.98 41.31
CA GLU A 94 -127.51 -108.83 40.44
C GLU A 94 -127.82 -107.56 41.28
N ALA A 95 -128.64 -107.66 42.34
CA ALA A 95 -128.88 -106.54 43.27
C ALA A 95 -127.60 -106.09 44.01
N ASN A 96 -126.70 -107.02 44.33
CA ASN A 96 -125.42 -106.69 44.96
C ASN A 96 -124.45 -106.00 43.98
N LYS A 97 -124.40 -106.45 42.72
CA LYS A 97 -123.67 -105.74 41.65
C LYS A 97 -124.21 -104.31 41.49
N GLN A 98 -125.54 -104.15 41.44
CA GLN A 98 -126.17 -102.83 41.32
C GLN A 98 -125.81 -101.91 42.49
N ARG A 99 -125.77 -102.41 43.73
CA ARG A 99 -125.33 -101.62 44.89
C ARG A 99 -123.89 -101.14 44.75
N THR A 100 -122.98 -102.02 44.34
CA THR A 100 -121.55 -101.69 44.13
C THR A 100 -121.40 -100.64 43.03
N TYR A 101 -122.13 -100.80 41.92
CA TYR A 101 -122.20 -99.80 40.85
C TYR A 101 -122.70 -98.44 41.35
N ILE A 102 -123.81 -98.41 42.09
CA ILE A 102 -124.38 -97.15 42.63
C ILE A 102 -123.40 -96.47 43.60
N ALA A 103 -122.68 -97.23 44.43
CA ALA A 103 -121.66 -96.69 45.30
C ALA A 103 -120.49 -96.08 44.49
N ALA A 104 -120.00 -96.81 43.49
CA ALA A 104 -118.94 -96.33 42.60
C ALA A 104 -119.34 -95.05 41.84
N VAL A 105 -120.58 -94.98 41.32
CA VAL A 105 -121.11 -93.77 40.67
C VAL A 105 -121.15 -92.60 41.64
N LYS A 106 -121.60 -92.80 42.88
CA LYS A 106 -121.66 -91.72 43.88
C LYS A 106 -120.27 -91.19 44.24
N ASP A 107 -119.31 -92.10 44.43
CA ASP A 107 -117.92 -91.74 44.75
C ASP A 107 -117.27 -90.98 43.59
N LEU A 108 -117.49 -91.44 42.35
CA LEU A 108 -117.03 -90.75 41.14
C LEU A 108 -117.73 -89.41 40.93
N ASP A 109 -119.03 -89.29 41.20
CA ASP A 109 -119.79 -88.04 41.11
C ASP A 109 -119.26 -86.97 42.06
N PHE A 110 -118.91 -87.38 43.29
CA PHE A 110 -118.33 -86.51 44.30
C PHE A 110 -116.94 -86.03 43.86
N TRP A 111 -116.07 -86.97 43.48
CA TRP A 111 -114.73 -86.67 42.99
C TRP A 111 -114.75 -85.75 41.75
N LEU A 112 -115.60 -86.05 40.77
CA LEU A 112 -115.80 -85.19 39.58
C LEU A 112 -116.21 -83.77 39.98
N GLY A 113 -117.07 -83.61 41.00
CA GLY A 113 -117.46 -82.29 41.49
C GLY A 113 -116.31 -81.51 42.12
N GLU A 114 -115.45 -82.17 42.91
CA GLU A 114 -114.27 -81.54 43.48
C GLU A 114 -113.27 -81.11 42.40
N VAL A 115 -113.00 -81.98 41.43
CA VAL A 115 -112.07 -81.68 40.32
C VAL A 115 -112.61 -80.60 39.39
N GLU A 116 -113.89 -80.63 39.03
CA GLU A 116 -114.55 -79.56 38.25
C GLU A 116 -114.39 -78.20 38.96
N SER A 117 -114.61 -78.14 40.27
CA SER A 117 -114.43 -76.91 41.05
C SER A 117 -112.99 -76.40 41.03
N LEU A 118 -111.99 -77.28 41.11
CA LEU A 118 -110.59 -76.91 41.05
C LEU A 118 -110.20 -76.39 39.65
N LEU A 119 -110.69 -77.03 38.59
CA LEU A 119 -110.34 -76.69 37.22
C LEU A 119 -110.97 -75.37 36.74
N THR A 120 -112.14 -74.99 37.30
CA THR A 120 -112.87 -73.76 36.94
C THR A 120 -112.20 -72.48 37.43
N SER A 121 -111.17 -72.55 38.29
CA SER A 121 -110.46 -71.35 38.76
C SER A 121 -109.84 -70.55 37.58
N GLU A 122 -110.00 -69.24 37.57
CA GLU A 122 -109.38 -68.38 36.54
C GLU A 122 -107.98 -67.89 36.92
N ASP A 123 -107.47 -68.26 38.10
CA ASP A 123 -106.16 -67.83 38.61
C ASP A 123 -105.02 -68.46 37.80
N SER A 124 -104.29 -67.60 37.09
CA SER A 124 -103.11 -67.93 36.30
C SER A 124 -101.80 -67.51 36.98
N GLY A 125 -101.86 -66.94 38.19
CA GLY A 125 -100.72 -66.36 38.91
C GLY A 125 -100.36 -64.95 38.45
N LYS A 126 -99.56 -64.24 39.26
CA LYS A 126 -99.21 -62.82 39.07
C LYS A 126 -97.71 -62.58 38.81
N ASP A 127 -96.91 -63.62 38.98
CA ASP A 127 -95.45 -63.61 38.84
C ASP A 127 -94.96 -65.03 38.51
N LEU A 128 -93.72 -65.14 38.02
CA LEU A 128 -93.15 -66.42 37.57
C LEU A 128 -93.24 -67.52 38.66
N ALA A 129 -92.97 -67.18 39.92
CA ALA A 129 -93.00 -68.12 41.03
C ALA A 129 -94.43 -68.63 41.32
N SER A 130 -95.42 -67.74 41.32
CA SER A 130 -96.82 -68.10 41.53
C SER A 130 -97.37 -68.96 40.39
N VAL A 131 -97.04 -68.65 39.12
CA VAL A 131 -97.45 -69.48 37.98
C VAL A 131 -96.81 -70.88 38.05
N GLN A 132 -95.50 -70.97 38.31
CA GLN A 132 -94.82 -72.27 38.46
C GLN A 132 -95.41 -73.11 39.59
N ASN A 133 -95.80 -72.47 40.70
CA ASN A 133 -96.49 -73.17 41.79
C ASN A 133 -97.89 -73.65 41.39
N LEU A 134 -98.63 -72.85 40.61
CA LEU A 134 -99.94 -73.25 40.07
C LEU A 134 -99.81 -74.39 39.05
N ILE A 135 -98.79 -74.39 38.19
CA ILE A 135 -98.47 -75.50 37.28
C ILE A 135 -98.23 -76.78 38.09
N LYS A 136 -97.38 -76.73 39.13
CA LYS A 136 -97.13 -77.90 39.99
C LYS A 136 -98.41 -78.42 40.65
N LYS A 137 -99.28 -77.52 41.14
CA LYS A 137 -100.59 -77.91 41.70
C LYS A 137 -101.49 -78.53 40.64
N HIS A 138 -101.49 -77.99 39.42
CA HIS A 138 -102.29 -78.51 38.32
C HIS A 138 -101.81 -79.88 37.86
N GLN A 139 -100.51 -80.13 37.81
CA GLN A 139 -99.93 -81.45 37.53
C GLN A 139 -100.39 -82.52 38.52
N LEU A 140 -100.59 -82.15 39.80
CA LEU A 140 -101.17 -83.07 40.79
C LEU A 140 -102.64 -83.40 40.47
N VAL A 141 -103.41 -82.42 39.99
CA VAL A 141 -104.79 -82.62 39.53
C VAL A 141 -104.81 -83.51 38.27
N GLU A 142 -103.95 -83.26 37.29
CA GLU A 142 -103.83 -84.12 36.09
C GLU A 142 -103.45 -85.56 36.45
N ALA A 143 -102.52 -85.74 37.40
CA ALA A 143 -102.16 -87.06 37.89
C ALA A 143 -103.34 -87.78 38.58
N ASP A 144 -104.14 -87.03 39.35
CA ASP A 144 -105.35 -87.56 39.99
C ASP A 144 -106.44 -87.94 38.97
N ILE A 145 -106.65 -87.12 37.92
CA ILE A 145 -107.55 -87.43 36.79
C ILE A 145 -107.12 -88.74 36.12
N ASN A 146 -105.83 -88.87 35.80
CA ASN A 146 -105.30 -90.06 35.15
C ASN A 146 -105.42 -91.31 36.04
N ALA A 147 -105.25 -91.18 37.35
CA ALA A 147 -105.39 -92.30 38.29
C ALA A 147 -106.83 -92.83 38.41
N HIS A 148 -107.83 -92.00 38.12
CA HIS A 148 -109.25 -92.38 38.15
C HIS A 148 -109.76 -92.98 36.84
N ASP A 149 -108.95 -92.97 35.77
CA ASP A 149 -109.31 -93.53 34.46
C ASP A 149 -109.73 -95.01 34.55
N ASP A 150 -108.98 -95.82 35.30
CA ASP A 150 -109.28 -97.24 35.48
C ASP A 150 -110.54 -97.47 36.32
N ARG A 151 -110.86 -96.58 37.28
CA ARG A 151 -112.11 -96.65 38.05
C ARG A 151 -113.33 -96.31 37.18
N ILE A 152 -113.19 -95.35 36.27
CA ILE A 152 -114.24 -95.03 35.29
C ILE A 152 -114.47 -96.22 34.35
N LYS A 153 -113.41 -96.88 33.86
CA LYS A 153 -113.51 -98.11 33.05
C LYS A 153 -114.19 -99.26 33.80
N ASP A 154 -113.82 -99.49 35.06
CA ASP A 154 -114.43 -100.54 35.88
C ASP A 154 -115.92 -100.26 36.11
N MET A 155 -116.30 -99.03 36.44
CA MET A 155 -117.71 -98.61 36.56
C MET A 155 -118.48 -98.81 35.24
N ASN A 156 -117.87 -98.48 34.10
CA ASN A 156 -118.45 -98.71 32.77
C ASN A 156 -118.69 -100.21 32.52
N SER A 157 -117.73 -101.07 32.85
CA SER A 157 -117.87 -102.52 32.70
C SER A 157 -118.94 -103.10 33.63
N GLN A 158 -119.05 -102.58 34.87
CA GLN A 158 -120.13 -102.94 35.79
C GLN A 158 -121.50 -102.52 35.25
N ALA A 159 -121.61 -101.33 34.66
CA ALA A 159 -122.83 -100.87 34.00
C ALA A 159 -123.23 -101.76 32.82
N ASP A 160 -122.27 -102.12 31.94
CA ASP A 160 -122.51 -103.02 30.81
C ASP A 160 -123.07 -104.37 31.28
N SER A 161 -122.44 -104.98 32.29
CA SER A 161 -122.92 -106.24 32.86
C SER A 161 -124.34 -106.16 33.44
N LEU A 162 -124.73 -105.01 34.03
CA LEU A 162 -126.06 -104.80 34.61
C LEU A 162 -127.13 -104.50 33.55
N ILE A 163 -126.75 -103.87 32.44
CA ILE A 163 -127.65 -103.61 31.31
C ILE A 163 -127.94 -104.92 30.56
N GLU A 164 -126.90 -105.73 30.30
CA GLU A 164 -127.04 -107.03 29.63
C GLU A 164 -127.93 -108.01 30.40
N SER A 165 -127.95 -107.95 31.74
CA SER A 165 -128.75 -108.87 32.55
C SER A 165 -130.26 -108.58 32.51
N GLY A 166 -130.68 -107.38 32.08
CA GLY A 166 -132.08 -107.00 31.83
C GLY A 166 -133.01 -107.00 33.06
N GLN A 167 -132.47 -107.22 34.26
CA GLN A 167 -133.26 -107.37 35.50
C GLN A 167 -133.58 -106.05 36.20
N PHE A 168 -132.95 -104.95 35.80
CA PHE A 168 -133.10 -103.62 36.38
C PHE A 168 -133.36 -102.56 35.32
N ASP A 169 -133.61 -101.32 35.77
CA ASP A 169 -133.83 -100.17 34.89
C ASP A 169 -132.54 -99.81 34.12
N ALA A 170 -132.38 -100.44 32.96
CA ALA A 170 -131.27 -100.21 32.05
C ALA A 170 -131.18 -98.76 31.58
N ALA A 171 -132.30 -98.04 31.47
CA ALA A 171 -132.31 -96.64 31.06
C ALA A 171 -131.65 -95.74 32.12
N SER A 172 -132.00 -95.95 33.40
CA SER A 172 -131.40 -95.19 34.51
C SER A 172 -129.90 -95.48 34.68
N ILE A 173 -129.47 -96.74 34.51
CA ILE A 173 -128.05 -97.13 34.56
C ILE A 173 -127.27 -96.51 33.39
N GLN A 174 -127.85 -96.53 32.19
CA GLN A 174 -127.25 -95.92 31.00
C GLN A 174 -127.10 -94.40 31.15
N GLU A 175 -128.12 -93.72 31.67
CA GLU A 175 -128.10 -92.27 31.90
C GLU A 175 -127.00 -91.88 32.89
N LYS A 176 -126.90 -92.60 34.03
CA LYS A 176 -125.84 -92.36 35.02
C LYS A 176 -124.44 -92.61 34.46
N ARG A 177 -124.27 -93.72 33.72
CA ARG A 177 -123.02 -94.01 33.02
C ARG A 177 -122.64 -92.89 32.06
N GLN A 178 -123.58 -92.45 31.24
CA GLN A 178 -123.34 -91.38 30.27
C GLN A 178 -122.98 -90.07 30.97
N SER A 179 -123.69 -89.70 32.02
CA SER A 179 -123.42 -88.50 32.81
C SER A 179 -122.00 -88.49 33.39
N ILE A 180 -121.55 -89.59 33.99
CA ILE A 180 -120.19 -89.72 34.52
C ILE A 180 -119.13 -89.60 33.42
N ASN A 181 -119.32 -90.28 32.27
CA ASN A 181 -118.35 -90.19 31.16
C ASN A 181 -118.30 -88.80 30.53
N GLU A 182 -119.45 -88.13 30.35
CA GLU A 182 -119.50 -86.76 29.83
C GLU A 182 -118.81 -85.76 30.76
N ARG A 183 -119.02 -85.90 32.08
CA ARG A 183 -118.31 -85.09 33.09
C ARG A 183 -116.82 -85.41 33.14
N TYR A 184 -116.42 -86.67 33.01
CA TYR A 184 -115.02 -87.08 32.96
C TYR A 184 -114.29 -86.50 31.73
N GLU A 185 -114.89 -86.58 30.54
CA GLU A 185 -114.34 -85.94 29.35
C GLU A 185 -114.34 -84.41 29.46
N ARG A 186 -115.34 -83.81 30.12
CA ARG A 186 -115.35 -82.38 30.42
C ARG A 186 -114.17 -81.97 31.29
N ILE A 187 -113.87 -82.68 32.39
CA ILE A 187 -112.72 -82.32 33.24
C ILE A 187 -111.39 -82.53 32.52
N LYS A 188 -111.25 -83.52 31.63
CA LYS A 188 -110.04 -83.69 30.80
C LYS A 188 -109.82 -82.50 29.87
N ASN A 189 -110.89 -82.01 29.23
CA ASN A 189 -110.83 -80.82 28.40
C ASN A 189 -110.54 -79.55 29.20
N LEU A 190 -111.18 -79.38 30.37
CA LEU A 190 -110.91 -78.26 31.28
C LEU A 190 -109.48 -78.28 31.82
N ALA A 191 -108.93 -79.46 32.11
CA ALA A 191 -107.54 -79.64 32.53
C ALA A 191 -106.57 -79.23 31.41
N ALA A 192 -106.74 -79.77 30.19
CA ALA A 192 -105.91 -79.39 29.06
C ALA A 192 -105.96 -77.88 28.76
N HIS A 193 -107.15 -77.27 28.82
CA HIS A 193 -107.32 -75.83 28.66
C HIS A 193 -106.63 -75.02 29.77
N ARG A 194 -106.75 -75.45 31.03
CA ARG A 194 -106.06 -74.82 32.17
C ARG A 194 -104.55 -74.94 32.05
N GLN A 195 -104.03 -76.11 31.65
CA GLN A 195 -102.61 -76.35 31.43
C GLN A 195 -102.06 -75.43 30.32
N ALA A 196 -102.77 -75.28 29.21
CA ALA A 196 -102.40 -74.35 28.14
C ALA A 196 -102.31 -72.90 28.66
N ARG A 197 -103.32 -72.43 29.40
CA ARG A 197 -103.33 -71.08 30.00
C ARG A 197 -102.20 -70.86 31.01
N LEU A 198 -101.90 -71.85 31.85
CA LEU A 198 -100.81 -71.75 32.83
C LEU A 198 -99.43 -71.74 32.15
N ASN A 199 -99.25 -72.51 31.07
CA ASN A 199 -98.03 -72.49 30.28
C ASN A 199 -97.84 -71.16 29.54
N GLU A 200 -98.91 -70.60 28.97
CA GLU A 200 -98.92 -69.27 28.36
C GLU A 200 -98.52 -68.18 29.37
N ALA A 201 -99.15 -68.17 30.56
CA ALA A 201 -98.79 -67.27 31.65
C ALA A 201 -97.33 -67.46 32.14
N ASN A 202 -96.84 -68.70 32.22
CA ASN A 202 -95.46 -68.99 32.62
C ASN A 202 -94.45 -68.44 31.61
N THR A 203 -94.76 -68.58 30.32
CA THR A 203 -93.91 -68.09 29.24
C THR A 203 -93.89 -66.56 29.22
N LEU A 204 -95.04 -65.92 29.45
CA LEU A 204 -95.16 -64.46 29.60
C LEU A 204 -94.32 -63.93 30.78
N HIS A 205 -94.45 -64.53 31.97
CA HIS A 205 -93.70 -64.07 33.13
C HIS A 205 -92.20 -64.39 33.04
N GLN A 206 -91.81 -65.48 32.35
CA GLN A 206 -90.41 -65.75 32.04
C GLN A 206 -89.85 -64.66 31.13
N PHE A 207 -90.57 -64.30 30.07
CA PHE A 207 -90.19 -63.18 29.20
C PHE A 207 -90.05 -61.86 29.97
N PHE A 208 -90.97 -61.54 30.89
CA PHE A 208 -90.85 -60.34 31.72
C PHE A 208 -89.66 -60.37 32.68
N ARG A 209 -89.20 -61.56 33.08
CA ARG A 209 -87.95 -61.69 33.83
C ARG A 209 -86.74 -61.41 32.94
N ASP A 210 -86.71 -62.04 31.77
CA ASP A 210 -85.61 -61.91 30.82
C ASP A 210 -85.42 -60.45 30.40
N ILE A 211 -86.51 -59.74 30.04
CA ILE A 211 -86.44 -58.31 29.69
C ILE A 211 -85.98 -57.42 30.87
N ALA A 212 -86.36 -57.76 32.11
CA ALA A 212 -85.94 -57.00 33.28
C ALA A 212 -84.43 -57.19 33.58
N ASP A 213 -83.91 -58.39 33.36
CA ASP A 213 -82.48 -58.67 33.50
C ASP A 213 -81.67 -57.88 32.44
N GLU A 214 -82.14 -57.84 31.19
CA GLU A 214 -81.54 -57.01 30.12
C GLU A 214 -81.63 -55.50 30.39
N GLU A 215 -82.78 -54.99 30.87
CA GLU A 215 -82.92 -53.59 31.28
C GLU A 215 -81.97 -53.20 32.42
N SER A 216 -81.79 -54.09 33.40
CA SER A 216 -80.85 -53.89 34.50
C SER A 216 -79.41 -53.82 34.00
N TRP A 217 -79.04 -54.69 33.06
CA TRP A 217 -77.72 -54.67 32.44
C TRP A 217 -77.48 -53.36 31.65
N ILE A 218 -78.45 -52.92 30.85
CA ILE A 218 -78.37 -51.63 30.13
C ILE A 218 -78.19 -50.48 31.12
N LYS A 219 -78.93 -50.47 32.23
CA LYS A 219 -78.84 -49.42 33.25
C LYS A 219 -77.46 -49.38 33.91
N GLU A 220 -76.87 -50.53 34.21
CA GLU A 220 -75.50 -50.63 34.73
C GLU A 220 -74.49 -50.05 33.73
N LYS A 221 -74.55 -50.46 32.46
CA LYS A 221 -73.61 -49.99 31.44
C LYS A 221 -73.79 -48.51 31.11
N LYS A 222 -75.02 -47.98 31.16
CA LYS A 222 -75.31 -46.54 31.03
C LYS A 222 -74.54 -45.70 32.06
N LEU A 223 -74.37 -46.19 33.28
CA LEU A 223 -73.60 -45.49 34.31
C LEU A 223 -72.10 -45.38 33.93
N LEU A 224 -71.55 -46.40 33.29
CA LEU A 224 -70.14 -46.42 32.86
C LEU A 224 -69.89 -45.48 31.67
N VAL A 225 -70.80 -45.41 30.70
CA VAL A 225 -70.68 -44.48 29.56
C VAL A 225 -71.06 -43.04 29.89
N GLY A 226 -71.83 -42.82 30.95
CA GLY A 226 -72.23 -41.48 31.38
C GLY A 226 -71.14 -40.69 32.11
N SER A 227 -69.96 -41.27 32.35
CA SER A 227 -68.84 -40.54 32.96
C SER A 227 -68.35 -39.42 32.03
N ASP A 228 -68.06 -38.25 32.60
CA ASP A 228 -67.40 -37.13 31.93
C ASP A 228 -65.87 -37.09 32.17
N ASP A 229 -65.30 -38.15 32.75
CA ASP A 229 -63.85 -38.29 32.84
C ASP A 229 -63.28 -38.75 31.49
N TYR A 230 -62.59 -37.84 30.81
CA TYR A 230 -61.94 -38.08 29.53
C TYR A 230 -60.41 -38.20 29.64
N GLY A 231 -59.83 -38.06 30.84
CA GLY A 231 -58.38 -38.14 31.11
C GLY A 231 -57.68 -36.78 31.14
N ARG A 232 -56.72 -36.63 32.06
CA ARG A 232 -55.98 -35.37 32.31
C ARG A 232 -54.61 -35.29 31.64
N ASP A 233 -54.05 -36.43 31.27
CA ASP A 233 -52.75 -36.58 30.63
C ASP A 233 -52.81 -37.64 29.52
N LEU A 234 -51.79 -37.68 28.66
CA LEU A 234 -51.76 -38.56 27.49
C LEU A 234 -51.96 -40.05 27.87
N THR A 235 -51.29 -40.50 28.93
CA THR A 235 -51.38 -41.89 29.42
C THR A 235 -52.77 -42.20 29.98
N GLY A 236 -53.37 -41.26 30.73
CA GLY A 236 -54.72 -41.38 31.29
C GLY A 236 -55.77 -41.51 30.20
N VAL A 237 -55.74 -40.63 29.18
CA VAL A 237 -56.67 -40.71 28.05
C VAL A 237 -56.52 -42.03 27.29
N GLN A 238 -55.29 -42.46 27.01
CA GLN A 238 -55.03 -43.75 26.32
C GLN A 238 -55.61 -44.95 27.10
N ASN A 239 -55.42 -44.95 28.42
CA ASN A 239 -55.97 -46.00 29.29
C ASN A 239 -57.50 -45.98 29.30
N LEU A 240 -58.12 -44.80 29.38
CA LEU A 240 -59.57 -44.64 29.31
C LEU A 240 -60.14 -45.06 27.95
N LYS A 241 -59.49 -44.68 26.84
CA LYS A 241 -59.84 -45.13 25.49
C LYS A 241 -59.77 -46.65 25.36
N LYS A 242 -58.73 -47.28 25.92
CA LYS A 242 -58.60 -48.76 25.93
C LYS A 242 -59.70 -49.42 26.75
N LYS A 243 -60.05 -48.87 27.91
CA LYS A 243 -61.20 -49.35 28.72
C LYS A 243 -62.52 -49.18 27.95
N HIS A 244 -62.71 -48.06 27.27
CA HIS A 244 -63.90 -47.79 26.47
C HIS A 244 -64.03 -48.73 25.26
N LYS A 245 -62.93 -49.02 24.56
CA LYS A 245 -62.91 -50.02 23.48
C LYS A 245 -63.33 -51.42 23.95
N ARG A 246 -62.96 -51.81 25.17
CA ARG A 246 -63.45 -53.06 25.78
C ARG A 246 -64.95 -53.00 26.05
N LEU A 247 -65.44 -51.88 26.56
CA LEU A 247 -66.87 -51.68 26.77
C LEU A 247 -67.65 -51.71 25.45
N GLU A 248 -67.17 -51.07 24.37
CA GLU A 248 -67.79 -51.17 23.04
C GLU A 248 -67.86 -52.63 22.55
N ALA A 249 -66.80 -53.41 22.77
CA ALA A 249 -66.80 -54.83 22.44
C ALA A 249 -67.79 -55.64 23.30
N GLU A 250 -67.92 -55.32 24.60
CA GLU A 250 -68.97 -55.89 25.46
C GLU A 250 -70.36 -55.57 24.91
N LEU A 251 -70.65 -54.32 24.53
CA LEU A 251 -71.93 -53.93 23.93
C LEU A 251 -72.21 -54.72 22.64
N ALA A 252 -71.22 -54.82 21.75
CA ALA A 252 -71.36 -55.58 20.50
C ALA A 252 -71.61 -57.08 20.76
N SER A 253 -70.95 -57.65 21.77
CA SER A 253 -71.16 -59.06 22.14
C SER A 253 -72.50 -59.34 22.81
N HIS A 254 -73.13 -58.31 23.39
CA HIS A 254 -74.41 -58.43 24.09
C HIS A 254 -75.63 -58.12 23.20
N GLU A 255 -75.42 -57.48 22.04
CA GLU A 255 -76.45 -57.23 21.04
C GLU A 255 -77.32 -58.48 20.72
N PRO A 256 -76.76 -59.70 20.55
CA PRO A 256 -77.58 -60.88 20.27
C PRO A 256 -78.55 -61.24 21.39
N ALA A 257 -78.23 -60.95 22.66
CA ALA A 257 -79.11 -61.21 23.79
C ALA A 257 -80.31 -60.26 23.78
N ILE A 258 -80.07 -58.97 23.52
CA ILE A 258 -81.13 -57.97 23.32
C ILE A 258 -82.05 -58.36 22.15
N GLN A 259 -81.46 -58.80 21.03
CA GLN A 259 -82.21 -59.29 19.87
C GLN A 259 -83.03 -60.55 20.20
N ALA A 260 -82.48 -61.48 20.97
CA ALA A 260 -83.22 -62.68 21.38
C ALA A 260 -84.45 -62.34 22.24
N VAL A 261 -84.35 -61.37 23.15
CA VAL A 261 -85.50 -60.89 23.93
C VAL A 261 -86.50 -60.17 23.03
N GLN A 262 -86.05 -59.34 22.08
CA GLN A 262 -86.93 -58.70 21.09
C GLN A 262 -87.74 -59.74 20.30
N GLU A 263 -87.05 -60.73 19.70
CA GLU A 263 -87.69 -61.80 18.94
C GLU A 263 -88.63 -62.65 19.79
N ALA A 264 -88.27 -62.93 21.05
CA ALA A 264 -89.12 -63.67 21.97
C ALA A 264 -90.41 -62.90 22.29
N GLY A 265 -90.31 -61.58 22.49
CA GLY A 265 -91.45 -60.72 22.71
C GLY A 265 -92.37 -60.60 21.49
N GLU A 266 -91.80 -60.46 20.29
CA GLU A 266 -92.55 -60.47 19.02
C GLU A 266 -93.32 -61.78 18.83
N LYS A 267 -92.64 -62.93 18.98
CA LYS A 267 -93.28 -64.25 18.89
C LYS A 267 -94.38 -64.44 19.93
N LEU A 268 -94.21 -63.91 21.14
CA LEU A 268 -95.24 -63.99 22.18
C LEU A 268 -96.48 -63.17 21.81
N MET A 269 -96.31 -61.99 21.21
CA MET A 269 -97.44 -61.19 20.73
C MET A 269 -98.20 -61.85 19.58
N ASP A 270 -97.53 -62.66 18.75
CA ASP A 270 -98.17 -63.38 17.64
C ASP A 270 -98.97 -64.61 18.10
N VAL A 271 -98.49 -65.30 19.15
CA VAL A 271 -99.03 -66.60 19.59
C VAL A 271 -99.97 -66.50 20.80
N SER A 272 -99.86 -65.43 21.60
CA SER A 272 -100.62 -65.25 22.84
C SER A 272 -101.45 -63.97 22.81
N ASN A 273 -102.68 -64.04 23.34
CA ASN A 273 -103.51 -62.85 23.59
C ASN A 273 -103.30 -62.26 24.99
N LEU A 274 -102.40 -62.82 25.81
CA LEU A 274 -102.18 -62.44 27.19
C LEU A 274 -101.06 -61.38 27.29
N GLY A 275 -101.36 -60.21 27.85
CA GLY A 275 -100.33 -59.21 28.18
C GLY A 275 -99.70 -58.46 27.01
N VAL A 276 -100.23 -58.59 25.78
CA VAL A 276 -99.69 -57.94 24.56
C VAL A 276 -99.38 -56.44 24.73
N PRO A 277 -100.27 -55.59 25.32
CA PRO A 277 -99.96 -54.17 25.49
C PRO A 277 -98.76 -53.90 26.40
N GLU A 278 -98.57 -54.75 27.41
CA GLU A 278 -97.46 -54.64 28.34
C GLU A 278 -96.15 -55.12 27.71
N ILE A 279 -96.19 -56.21 26.92
CA ILE A 279 -95.04 -56.67 26.11
C ILE A 279 -94.58 -55.56 25.16
N GLU A 280 -95.51 -54.98 24.39
CA GLU A 280 -95.21 -53.92 23.43
C GLU A 280 -94.57 -52.70 24.11
N GLN A 281 -95.15 -52.25 25.24
CA GLN A 281 -94.61 -51.14 26.01
C GLN A 281 -93.19 -51.43 26.52
N ARG A 282 -92.94 -52.62 27.08
CA ARG A 282 -91.64 -53.01 27.64
C ARG A 282 -90.58 -53.15 26.54
N LEU A 283 -90.91 -53.76 25.40
CA LEU A 283 -90.02 -53.83 24.23
C LEU A 283 -89.66 -52.43 23.71
N LYS A 284 -90.63 -51.51 23.63
CA LYS A 284 -90.37 -50.13 23.21
C LYS A 284 -89.39 -49.42 24.15
N LEU A 285 -89.55 -49.59 25.47
CA LEU A 285 -88.64 -49.03 26.46
C LEU A 285 -87.24 -49.64 26.38
N LEU A 286 -87.14 -50.97 26.21
CA LEU A 286 -85.87 -51.66 26.00
C LEU A 286 -85.14 -51.12 24.76
N ASN A 287 -85.85 -51.00 23.64
CA ASN A 287 -85.29 -50.48 22.38
C ASN A 287 -84.79 -49.05 22.53
N GLN A 288 -85.56 -48.19 23.19
CA GLN A 288 -85.14 -46.82 23.48
C GLN A 288 -83.90 -46.80 24.38
N ALA A 289 -83.90 -47.58 25.47
CA ALA A 289 -82.78 -47.63 26.40
C ALA A 289 -81.50 -48.16 25.75
N TRP A 290 -81.62 -49.16 24.87
CA TRP A 290 -80.52 -49.73 24.10
C TRP A 290 -79.94 -48.73 23.08
N ALA A 291 -80.81 -48.06 22.32
CA ALA A 291 -80.40 -47.02 21.37
C ALA A 291 -79.68 -45.86 22.08
N GLU A 292 -80.21 -45.39 23.21
CA GLU A 292 -79.58 -44.36 24.04
C GLU A 292 -78.22 -44.81 24.57
N LEU A 293 -78.06 -46.06 25.03
CA LEU A 293 -76.77 -46.59 25.48
C LEU A 293 -75.74 -46.59 24.34
N LYS A 294 -76.11 -47.04 23.13
CA LYS A 294 -75.20 -46.98 21.96
C LYS A 294 -74.81 -45.54 21.62
N GLN A 295 -75.75 -44.61 21.66
CA GLN A 295 -75.48 -43.19 21.38
C GLN A 295 -74.52 -42.59 22.41
N LEU A 296 -74.76 -42.83 23.70
CA LEU A 296 -73.88 -42.38 24.79
C LEU A 296 -72.48 -42.99 24.67
N ALA A 297 -72.40 -44.28 24.34
CA ALA A 297 -71.12 -44.95 24.08
C ALA A 297 -70.37 -44.28 22.93
N ALA A 298 -71.01 -44.11 21.77
CA ALA A 298 -70.41 -43.46 20.60
C ALA A 298 -69.94 -42.02 20.91
N THR A 299 -70.78 -41.24 21.60
CA THR A 299 -70.44 -39.86 22.01
C THR A 299 -69.23 -39.83 22.95
N ARG A 300 -69.18 -40.73 23.94
CA ARG A 300 -68.01 -40.85 24.84
C ARG A 300 -66.77 -41.30 24.09
N GLY A 301 -66.89 -42.22 23.13
CA GLY A 301 -65.80 -42.66 22.27
C GLY A 301 -65.20 -41.52 21.46
N GLN A 302 -66.06 -40.69 20.84
CA GLN A 302 -65.64 -39.49 20.13
C GLN A 302 -64.92 -38.50 21.05
N LYS A 303 -65.48 -38.18 22.23
CA LYS A 303 -64.84 -37.28 23.19
C LYS A 303 -63.51 -37.82 23.72
N LEU A 304 -63.34 -39.12 23.88
CA LEU A 304 -62.05 -39.71 24.26
C LEU A 304 -61.02 -39.58 23.13
N GLU A 305 -61.43 -39.67 21.86
CA GLU A 305 -60.55 -39.41 20.71
C GLU A 305 -60.13 -37.95 20.62
N GLU A 306 -61.08 -37.03 20.80
CA GLU A 306 -60.85 -35.60 20.87
C GLU A 306 -59.92 -35.23 22.04
N SER A 307 -60.09 -35.86 23.21
CA SER A 307 -59.17 -35.68 24.34
C SER A 307 -57.79 -36.25 24.06
N LEU A 308 -57.69 -37.35 23.31
CA LEU A 308 -56.39 -37.96 22.98
C LEU A 308 -55.60 -37.03 22.05
N THR A 309 -56.25 -36.54 21.01
CA THR A 309 -55.66 -35.58 20.06
C THR A 309 -55.30 -34.26 20.74
N TYR A 310 -56.15 -33.78 21.67
CA TYR A 310 -55.85 -32.61 22.50
C TYR A 310 -54.60 -32.81 23.38
N GLN A 311 -54.48 -33.94 24.07
CA GLN A 311 -53.30 -34.22 24.92
C GLN A 311 -52.01 -34.39 24.10
N GLN A 312 -52.10 -34.95 22.88
CA GLN A 312 -50.96 -35.00 21.95
C GLN A 312 -50.55 -33.60 21.47
N PHE A 313 -51.52 -32.72 21.21
CA PHE A 313 -51.26 -31.31 20.90
C PHE A 313 -50.60 -30.58 22.08
N LEU A 314 -51.14 -30.74 23.30
CA LEU A 314 -50.58 -30.13 24.51
C LEU A 314 -49.12 -30.54 24.75
N ALA A 315 -48.79 -31.83 24.60
CA ALA A 315 -47.42 -32.30 24.77
C ALA A 315 -46.43 -31.60 23.81
N LYS A 316 -46.83 -31.36 22.55
CA LYS A 316 -46.03 -30.61 21.58
C LYS A 316 -45.89 -29.13 21.96
N VAL A 317 -46.96 -28.51 22.46
CA VAL A 317 -46.91 -27.12 22.96
C VAL A 317 -45.93 -27.02 24.12
N GLU A 318 -46.00 -27.94 25.09
CA GLU A 318 -45.13 -27.94 26.27
C GLU A 318 -43.65 -28.13 25.91
N GLU A 319 -43.34 -29.01 24.94
CA GLU A 319 -41.98 -29.20 24.43
C GLU A 319 -41.40 -27.89 23.86
N GLU A 320 -42.14 -27.22 22.98
CA GLU A 320 -41.71 -25.95 22.38
C GLU A 320 -41.67 -24.81 23.42
N GLU A 321 -42.63 -24.75 24.35
CA GLU A 321 -42.61 -23.77 25.44
C GLU A 321 -41.39 -23.93 26.36
N ALA A 322 -40.96 -25.17 26.62
CA ALA A 322 -39.76 -25.45 27.41
C ALA A 322 -38.49 -24.94 26.69
N TRP A 323 -38.37 -25.22 25.39
CA TRP A 323 -37.27 -24.71 24.57
C TRP A 323 -37.26 -23.17 24.54
N ILE A 324 -38.42 -22.55 24.30
CA ILE A 324 -38.54 -21.08 24.30
C ILE A 324 -38.10 -20.50 25.64
N SER A 325 -38.55 -21.09 26.76
CA SER A 325 -38.22 -20.61 28.11
C SER A 325 -36.71 -20.71 28.40
N GLU A 326 -36.07 -21.80 28.01
CA GLU A 326 -34.61 -21.97 28.12
C GLU A 326 -33.87 -20.88 27.33
N LYS A 327 -34.26 -20.66 26.06
CA LYS A 327 -33.60 -19.66 25.21
C LYS A 327 -33.88 -18.22 25.67
N GLN A 328 -35.06 -17.94 26.20
CA GLN A 328 -35.37 -16.65 26.80
C GLN A 328 -34.43 -16.34 27.98
N GLN A 329 -34.15 -17.31 28.84
CA GLN A 329 -33.19 -17.13 29.94
C GLN A 329 -31.77 -16.84 29.43
N LEU A 330 -31.30 -17.57 28.41
CA LEU A 330 -29.98 -17.35 27.82
C LEU A 330 -29.86 -15.97 27.15
N LEU A 331 -30.89 -15.53 26.42
CA LEU A 331 -30.86 -14.23 25.76
C LEU A 331 -30.93 -13.05 26.73
N SER A 332 -31.49 -13.25 27.93
CA SER A 332 -31.62 -12.22 28.97
C SER A 332 -30.29 -11.85 29.64
N VAL A 333 -29.22 -12.63 29.44
CA VAL A 333 -27.89 -12.33 29.99
C VAL A 333 -27.27 -11.15 29.24
N GLU A 334 -27.04 -10.02 29.93
CA GLU A 334 -26.45 -8.79 29.37
C GLU A 334 -24.91 -8.87 29.26
N ASP A 335 -24.40 -9.91 28.58
CA ASP A 335 -22.98 -10.01 28.18
C ASP A 335 -22.85 -9.83 26.67
N TYR A 336 -22.14 -8.77 26.28
CA TYR A 336 -21.91 -8.39 24.89
C TYR A 336 -20.43 -8.50 24.47
N GLY A 337 -19.55 -8.96 25.36
CA GLY A 337 -18.11 -9.09 25.14
C GLY A 337 -17.33 -7.78 25.36
N ASP A 338 -16.11 -7.88 25.88
CA ASP A 338 -15.20 -6.77 26.19
C ASP A 338 -14.13 -6.54 25.11
N THR A 339 -13.96 -7.50 24.20
CA THR A 339 -12.97 -7.47 23.11
C THR A 339 -13.61 -7.73 21.76
N MET A 340 -12.96 -7.26 20.69
CA MET A 340 -13.42 -7.47 19.31
C MET A 340 -13.63 -8.97 19.00
N ALA A 341 -12.72 -9.83 19.48
CA ALA A 341 -12.84 -11.27 19.29
C ALA A 341 -14.02 -11.87 20.07
N ALA A 342 -14.25 -11.42 21.31
CA ALA A 342 -15.36 -11.89 22.14
C ALA A 342 -16.72 -11.52 21.53
N VAL A 343 -16.93 -10.25 21.14
CA VAL A 343 -18.20 -9.81 20.55
C VAL A 343 -18.48 -10.49 19.20
N GLN A 344 -17.44 -10.70 18.37
CA GLN A 344 -17.57 -11.46 17.11
C GLN A 344 -17.92 -12.93 17.35
N GLY A 345 -17.34 -13.55 18.39
CA GLY A 345 -17.71 -14.90 18.83
C GLY A 345 -19.16 -14.99 19.31
N LEU A 346 -19.63 -13.99 20.07
CA LEU A 346 -21.02 -13.90 20.53
C LEU A 346 -22.00 -13.65 19.38
N LEU A 347 -21.66 -12.81 18.41
CA LEU A 347 -22.46 -12.60 17.19
C LEU A 347 -22.61 -13.91 16.41
N LYS A 348 -21.53 -14.67 16.19
CA LYS A 348 -21.61 -16.00 15.54
C LYS A 348 -22.50 -16.98 16.30
N LYS A 349 -22.40 -17.01 17.64
CA LYS A 349 -23.30 -17.83 18.47
C LYS A 349 -24.75 -17.37 18.34
N HIS A 350 -24.98 -16.06 18.22
CA HIS A 350 -26.31 -15.50 18.03
C HIS A 350 -26.88 -15.83 16.64
N ASP A 351 -26.08 -15.79 15.57
CA ASP A 351 -26.52 -16.19 14.23
C ASP A 351 -26.89 -17.70 14.18
N ALA A 352 -26.13 -18.54 14.89
CA ALA A 352 -26.48 -19.95 15.06
C ALA A 352 -27.81 -20.13 15.80
N PHE A 353 -28.03 -19.34 16.86
CA PHE A 353 -29.32 -19.29 17.55
C PHE A 353 -30.46 -18.80 16.63
N GLU A 354 -30.26 -17.77 15.80
CA GLU A 354 -31.30 -17.29 14.88
C GLU A 354 -31.71 -18.37 13.85
N THR A 355 -30.74 -19.19 13.42
CA THR A 355 -31.00 -20.32 12.53
C THR A 355 -31.86 -21.38 13.21
N ASP A 356 -31.52 -21.75 14.46
CA ASP A 356 -32.30 -22.69 15.27
C ASP A 356 -33.71 -22.12 15.57
N PHE A 357 -33.78 -20.83 15.92
CA PHE A 357 -35.02 -20.12 16.20
C PHE A 357 -35.97 -20.09 15.01
N ALA A 358 -35.47 -20.00 13.78
CA ALA A 358 -36.31 -20.08 12.58
C ALA A 358 -37.02 -21.45 12.48
N VAL A 359 -36.31 -22.54 12.74
CA VAL A 359 -36.88 -23.91 12.72
C VAL A 359 -37.96 -24.05 13.80
N HIS A 360 -37.69 -23.57 15.02
CA HIS A 360 -38.65 -23.63 16.12
C HIS A 360 -39.87 -22.71 15.91
N ARG A 361 -39.68 -21.57 15.25
CA ARG A 361 -40.78 -20.69 14.83
C ARG A 361 -41.73 -21.39 13.86
N ASP A 362 -41.18 -22.09 12.87
CA ASP A 362 -41.98 -22.84 11.90
C ASP A 362 -42.75 -23.99 12.59
N ARG A 363 -42.10 -24.69 13.53
CA ARG A 363 -42.78 -25.72 14.36
C ARG A 363 -43.92 -25.14 15.20
N CYS A 364 -43.72 -23.98 15.83
CA CYS A 364 -44.77 -23.31 16.59
C CYS A 364 -45.95 -22.93 15.68
N ALA A 365 -45.68 -22.45 14.46
CA ALA A 365 -46.72 -22.17 13.47
C ALA A 365 -47.49 -23.43 13.06
N ASP A 366 -46.79 -24.54 12.83
CA ASP A 366 -47.42 -25.84 12.53
C ASP A 366 -48.28 -26.37 13.68
N ILE A 367 -47.82 -26.21 14.93
CA ILE A 367 -48.59 -26.58 16.13
C ILE A 367 -49.84 -25.70 16.23
N CYS A 368 -49.72 -24.38 16.04
CA CYS A 368 -50.86 -23.47 16.04
C CYS A 368 -51.86 -23.78 14.92
N ASN A 369 -51.38 -24.13 13.72
CA ASN A 369 -52.23 -24.58 12.60
C ASN A 369 -52.94 -25.90 12.92
N ALA A 370 -52.26 -26.84 13.58
CA ALA A 370 -52.89 -28.08 14.05
C ALA A 370 -53.95 -27.79 15.12
N GLY A 371 -53.69 -26.87 16.04
CA GLY A 371 -54.66 -26.40 17.04
C GLY A 371 -55.89 -25.72 16.40
N ALA A 372 -55.69 -24.89 15.37
CA ALA A 372 -56.77 -24.27 14.61
C ALA A 372 -57.67 -25.33 13.94
N LYS A 373 -57.09 -26.35 13.30
CA LYS A 373 -57.85 -27.48 12.72
C LYS A 373 -58.66 -28.25 13.77
N LEU A 374 -58.11 -28.45 14.97
CA LEU A 374 -58.84 -29.10 16.08
C LEU A 374 -60.02 -28.23 16.56
N THR A 375 -59.85 -26.92 16.55
CA THR A 375 -60.91 -25.95 16.90
C THR A 375 -62.01 -25.92 15.84
N GLU A 376 -61.65 -25.93 14.56
CA GLU A 376 -62.60 -26.04 13.43
C GLU A 376 -63.39 -27.36 13.47
N ALA A 377 -62.74 -28.45 13.88
CA ALA A 377 -63.38 -29.75 14.08
C ALA A 377 -64.31 -29.78 15.32
N SER A 378 -64.49 -28.66 16.03
CA SER A 378 -65.35 -28.54 17.22
C SER A 378 -64.97 -29.50 18.34
N ASN A 379 -63.67 -29.72 18.56
CA ASN A 379 -63.17 -30.49 19.70
C ASN A 379 -63.70 -29.88 21.01
N HIS A 380 -64.15 -30.70 21.97
CA HIS A 380 -64.67 -30.18 23.25
C HIS A 380 -63.65 -29.41 24.10
N HIS A 381 -62.35 -29.42 23.77
CA HIS A 381 -61.29 -28.58 24.36
C HIS A 381 -60.96 -27.31 23.55
N SER A 382 -61.80 -26.91 22.59
CA SER A 382 -61.54 -25.79 21.65
C SER A 382 -61.05 -24.51 22.33
N ASP A 383 -61.69 -24.07 23.42
CA ASP A 383 -61.29 -22.85 24.15
C ASP A 383 -59.87 -22.94 24.72
N SER A 384 -59.54 -24.09 25.32
CA SER A 384 -58.20 -24.36 25.86
C SER A 384 -57.16 -24.42 24.75
N ILE A 385 -57.48 -25.05 23.61
CA ILE A 385 -56.58 -25.13 22.44
C ILE A 385 -56.25 -23.72 21.94
N ALA A 386 -57.28 -22.89 21.71
CA ALA A 386 -57.10 -21.52 21.26
C ALA A 386 -56.26 -20.69 22.25
N GLN A 387 -56.52 -20.83 23.56
CA GLN A 387 -55.74 -20.16 24.60
C GLN A 387 -54.27 -20.59 24.60
N ARG A 388 -53.98 -21.89 24.44
CA ARG A 388 -52.61 -22.42 24.42
C ARG A 388 -51.86 -21.99 23.17
N CYS A 389 -52.49 -21.96 21.99
CA CYS A 389 -51.91 -21.39 20.78
C CYS A 389 -51.53 -19.91 20.97
N GLN A 390 -52.43 -19.11 21.55
CA GLN A 390 -52.16 -17.70 21.82
C GLN A 390 -51.00 -17.50 22.80
N GLN A 391 -50.93 -18.31 23.86
CA GLN A 391 -49.83 -18.26 24.83
C GLN A 391 -48.48 -18.63 24.20
N LEU A 392 -48.45 -19.68 23.37
CA LEU A 392 -47.25 -20.07 22.63
C LEU A 392 -46.78 -18.94 21.69
N GLN A 393 -47.71 -18.34 20.95
CA GLN A 393 -47.40 -17.22 20.05
C GLN A 393 -46.84 -16.01 20.83
N ASN A 394 -47.46 -15.62 21.95
CA ASN A 394 -46.99 -14.51 22.77
C ASN A 394 -45.57 -14.76 23.30
N LYS A 395 -45.25 -16.01 23.70
CA LYS A 395 -43.90 -16.39 24.16
C LYS A 395 -42.88 -16.34 23.01
N LEU A 396 -43.28 -16.77 21.81
CA LEU A 396 -42.45 -16.73 20.60
C LEU A 396 -42.13 -15.29 20.18
N ASP A 397 -43.14 -14.40 20.22
CA ASP A 397 -42.99 -12.97 19.91
C ASP A 397 -42.04 -12.28 20.91
N LEU A 398 -42.19 -12.60 22.21
CA LEU A 398 -41.27 -12.12 23.25
C LEU A 398 -39.83 -12.60 23.01
N LEU A 399 -39.64 -13.88 22.67
CA LEU A 399 -38.32 -14.42 22.36
C LEU A 399 -37.72 -13.73 21.13
N SER A 400 -38.53 -13.46 20.10
CA SER A 400 -38.09 -12.71 18.92
C SER A 400 -37.65 -11.30 19.27
N ALA A 401 -38.41 -10.59 20.10
CA ALA A 401 -38.06 -9.24 20.55
C ALA A 401 -36.75 -9.22 21.37
N LEU A 402 -36.55 -10.19 22.26
CA LEU A 402 -35.31 -10.36 23.02
C LEU A 402 -34.12 -10.66 22.11
N ALA A 403 -34.30 -11.53 21.11
CA ALA A 403 -33.27 -11.86 20.13
C ALA A 403 -32.84 -10.62 19.34
N SER A 404 -33.80 -9.88 18.78
CA SER A 404 -33.53 -8.64 18.03
C SER A 404 -32.83 -7.59 18.91
N ARG A 405 -33.28 -7.41 20.15
CA ARG A 405 -32.63 -6.49 21.11
C ARG A 405 -31.20 -6.92 21.41
N ARG A 406 -30.94 -8.21 21.65
CA ARG A 406 -29.59 -8.72 21.91
C ARG A 406 -28.67 -8.51 20.70
N LYS A 407 -29.15 -8.82 19.49
CA LYS A 407 -28.40 -8.61 18.25
C LYS A 407 -28.02 -7.14 18.07
N ALA A 408 -28.98 -6.23 18.26
CA ALA A 408 -28.73 -4.79 18.18
C ALA A 408 -27.66 -4.35 19.19
N ARG A 409 -27.72 -4.80 20.45
CA ARG A 409 -26.71 -4.50 21.48
C ARG A 409 -25.34 -5.09 21.16
N LEU A 410 -25.26 -6.31 20.62
CA LEU A 410 -24.00 -6.91 20.18
C LEU A 410 -23.37 -6.14 19.01
N MET A 411 -24.18 -5.72 18.03
CA MET A 411 -23.71 -4.90 16.90
C MET A 411 -23.23 -3.52 17.36
N ASP A 412 -23.97 -2.88 18.25
CA ASP A 412 -23.65 -1.59 18.85
C ASP A 412 -22.30 -1.65 19.61
N ASN A 413 -22.13 -2.65 20.47
CA ASN A 413 -20.87 -2.90 21.17
C ASN A 413 -19.71 -3.25 20.23
N SER A 414 -19.97 -4.02 19.17
CA SER A 414 -18.95 -4.32 18.14
C SER A 414 -18.48 -3.05 17.43
N ALA A 415 -19.39 -2.13 17.09
CA ALA A 415 -19.05 -0.86 16.46
C ALA A 415 -18.23 0.02 17.42
N TYR A 416 -18.57 0.04 18.71
CA TYR A 416 -17.81 0.75 19.74
C TYR A 416 -16.38 0.21 19.88
N LEU A 417 -16.21 -1.10 20.01
CA LEU A 417 -14.89 -1.72 20.07
C LEU A 417 -14.08 -1.48 18.80
N GLN A 418 -14.74 -1.37 17.64
CA GLN A 418 -14.08 -1.08 16.37
C GLN A 418 -13.56 0.37 16.35
N PHE A 419 -14.37 1.31 16.83
CA PHE A 419 -13.94 2.69 17.03
C PHE A 419 -12.74 2.77 17.97
N MET A 420 -12.79 2.11 19.13
CA MET A 420 -11.69 2.11 20.11
C MET A 420 -10.40 1.56 19.50
N TRP A 421 -10.46 0.39 18.86
CA TRP A 421 -9.29 -0.19 18.19
C TRP A 421 -8.74 0.69 17.07
N LYS A 422 -9.60 1.28 16.24
CA LYS A 422 -9.16 2.20 15.17
C LYS A 422 -8.54 3.47 15.73
N ALA A 423 -9.07 4.02 16.83
CA ALA A 423 -8.48 5.16 17.51
C ALA A 423 -7.06 4.83 18.00
N ASP A 424 -6.85 3.66 18.59
CA ASP A 424 -5.52 3.23 19.04
C ASP A 424 -4.53 3.06 17.88
N VAL A 425 -4.99 2.51 16.75
CA VAL A 425 -4.18 2.41 15.51
C VAL A 425 -3.79 3.79 15.00
N VAL A 426 -4.73 4.74 14.97
CA VAL A 426 -4.47 6.13 14.56
C VAL A 426 -3.49 6.81 15.51
N GLU A 427 -3.66 6.68 16.83
CA GLU A 427 -2.74 7.26 17.81
C GLU A 427 -1.33 6.70 17.69
N SER A 428 -1.19 5.39 17.48
CA SER A 428 0.10 4.74 17.27
C SER A 428 0.78 5.27 16.00
N TRP A 429 0.03 5.42 14.91
CA TRP A 429 0.54 6.00 13.67
C TRP A 429 0.97 7.46 13.86
N ILE A 430 0.17 8.28 14.56
CA ILE A 430 0.51 9.66 14.87
C ILE A 430 1.80 9.72 15.71
N ALA A 431 1.92 8.86 16.73
CA ALA A 431 3.09 8.80 17.58
C ALA A 431 4.38 8.49 16.79
N ASP A 432 4.33 7.57 15.82
CA ASP A 432 5.45 7.29 14.90
C ASP A 432 5.82 8.55 14.10
N LYS A 433 4.84 9.24 13.52
CA LYS A 433 5.09 10.45 12.70
C LYS A 433 5.56 11.66 13.51
N GLU A 434 5.10 11.81 14.75
CA GLU A 434 5.61 12.82 15.69
C GLU A 434 7.13 12.69 15.92
N THR A 435 7.69 11.46 15.88
CA THR A 435 9.15 11.29 16.02
C THR A 435 9.91 11.85 14.83
N HIS A 436 9.37 11.70 13.61
CA HIS A 436 9.96 12.23 12.39
C HIS A 436 10.00 13.77 12.41
N VAL A 437 8.90 14.41 12.77
CA VAL A 437 8.82 15.88 12.75
C VAL A 437 9.73 16.51 13.81
N ARG A 438 9.99 15.82 14.93
CA ARG A 438 10.84 16.28 16.02
C ARG A 438 12.34 16.29 15.72
N SER A 439 12.79 15.74 14.60
CA SER A 439 14.23 15.76 14.25
C SER A 439 14.75 17.19 14.05
N ASP A 440 15.86 17.56 14.69
CA ASP A 440 16.50 18.87 14.52
C ASP A 440 17.43 18.94 13.29
N GLU A 441 17.31 18.00 12.34
CA GLU A 441 18.13 17.96 11.13
C GLU A 441 17.54 18.84 10.02
N TYR A 442 18.23 19.94 9.71
CA TYR A 442 17.82 20.92 8.68
C TYR A 442 18.78 21.02 7.49
N GLY A 443 19.79 20.14 7.40
CA GLY A 443 20.82 20.15 6.35
C GLY A 443 21.99 21.10 6.66
N ARG A 444 23.09 20.93 5.94
CA ARG A 444 24.36 21.68 6.13
C ARG A 444 24.81 22.44 4.88
N ASP A 445 24.15 22.19 3.75
CA ASP A 445 24.39 22.79 2.45
C ASP A 445 23.08 22.77 1.63
N LEU A 446 23.09 23.41 0.46
CA LEU A 446 21.88 23.51 -0.37
C LEU A 446 21.33 22.13 -0.80
N SER A 447 22.20 21.17 -1.11
CA SER A 447 21.83 19.84 -1.59
C SER A 447 21.14 19.00 -0.50
N THR A 448 21.70 19.00 0.71
CA THR A 448 21.16 18.28 1.86
C THR A 448 19.82 18.88 2.30
N VAL A 449 19.67 20.20 2.29
CA VAL A 449 18.38 20.88 2.59
C VAL A 449 17.34 20.54 1.53
N GLN A 450 17.70 20.57 0.23
CA GLN A 450 16.80 20.20 -0.86
C GLN A 450 16.30 18.76 -0.71
N THR A 451 17.21 17.84 -0.38
CA THR A 451 16.86 16.43 -0.13
C THR A 451 15.89 16.28 1.05
N LEU A 452 16.11 17.04 2.12
CA LEU A 452 15.21 17.05 3.29
C LEU A 452 13.85 17.67 2.95
N LEU A 453 13.79 18.71 2.12
CA LEU A 453 12.54 19.27 1.61
C LEU A 453 11.75 18.25 0.79
N THR A 454 12.39 17.52 -0.13
CA THR A 454 11.71 16.45 -0.88
C THR A 454 11.22 15.31 0.04
N LYS A 455 11.98 14.97 1.08
CA LYS A 455 11.52 14.04 2.13
C LYS A 455 10.33 14.61 2.92
N GLN A 456 10.32 15.91 3.21
CA GLN A 456 9.21 16.57 3.87
C GLN A 456 7.94 16.60 3.00
N GLU A 457 8.08 16.83 1.69
CA GLU A 457 6.95 16.78 0.74
C GLU A 457 6.33 15.39 0.64
N THR A 458 7.16 14.33 0.60
CA THR A 458 6.66 12.95 0.62
C THR A 458 6.00 12.60 1.95
N PHE A 459 6.52 13.12 3.07
CA PHE A 459 5.88 13.02 4.37
C PHE A 459 4.52 13.72 4.43
N ASP A 460 4.42 14.98 3.97
CA ASP A 460 3.18 15.75 3.90
C ASP A 460 2.12 15.06 3.01
N ALA A 461 2.53 14.49 1.88
CA ALA A 461 1.65 13.70 1.02
C ALA A 461 1.11 12.45 1.76
N GLY A 462 1.94 11.80 2.57
CA GLY A 462 1.54 10.71 3.45
C GLY A 462 0.54 11.14 4.53
N LEU A 463 0.70 12.34 5.09
CA LEU A 463 -0.28 12.92 6.02
C LEU A 463 -1.63 13.11 5.33
N HIS A 464 -1.66 13.71 4.13
CA HIS A 464 -2.92 13.90 3.39
C HIS A 464 -3.62 12.59 3.03
N ALA A 465 -2.89 11.55 2.63
CA ALA A 465 -3.48 10.24 2.39
C ALA A 465 -4.11 9.67 3.68
N PHE A 466 -3.39 9.78 4.80
CA PHE A 466 -3.86 9.26 6.09
C PHE A 466 -5.04 10.05 6.68
N GLU A 467 -5.19 11.33 6.33
CA GLU A 467 -6.36 12.14 6.69
C GLU A 467 -7.67 11.48 6.20
N HIS A 468 -7.67 10.99 4.96
CA HIS A 468 -8.81 10.30 4.38
C HIS A 468 -8.99 8.87 4.93
N GLU A 469 -7.91 8.10 5.03
CA GLU A 469 -8.01 6.68 5.41
C GLU A 469 -8.20 6.46 6.92
N GLY A 470 -7.54 7.28 7.73
CA GLY A 470 -7.53 7.19 9.19
C GLY A 470 -8.53 8.16 9.82
N ILE A 471 -8.30 9.46 9.66
CA ILE A 471 -9.03 10.50 10.42
C ILE A 471 -10.52 10.56 10.03
N GLN A 472 -10.83 10.57 8.73
CA GLN A 472 -12.23 10.56 8.29
C GLN A 472 -12.95 9.26 8.68
N ASN A 473 -12.26 8.13 8.64
CA ASN A 473 -12.82 6.82 9.02
C ASN A 473 -13.20 6.78 10.52
N ILE A 474 -12.28 7.17 11.42
CA ILE A 474 -12.63 7.24 12.86
C ILE A 474 -13.73 8.25 13.15
N THR A 475 -13.80 9.32 12.36
CA THR A 475 -14.84 10.35 12.48
C THR A 475 -16.20 9.79 12.06
N ALA A 476 -16.27 9.05 10.95
CA ALA A 476 -17.47 8.38 10.49
C ALA A 476 -17.96 7.32 11.49
N LEU A 477 -17.06 6.50 12.06
CA LEU A 477 -17.40 5.52 13.10
C LEU A 477 -17.97 6.21 14.35
N LYS A 478 -17.35 7.31 14.79
CA LYS A 478 -17.85 8.15 15.88
C LYS A 478 -19.25 8.68 15.55
N ASP A 479 -19.46 9.26 14.37
CA ASP A 479 -20.77 9.81 13.97
C ASP A 479 -21.86 8.73 13.88
N GLN A 480 -21.52 7.53 13.40
CA GLN A 480 -22.42 6.39 13.39
C GLN A 480 -22.86 5.98 14.81
N LEU A 481 -21.91 5.88 15.74
CA LEU A 481 -22.20 5.54 17.15
C LEU A 481 -23.02 6.63 17.86
N LEU A 482 -22.77 7.89 17.53
CA LEU A 482 -23.55 9.02 18.05
C LEU A 482 -24.99 9.01 17.49
N ALA A 483 -25.16 8.77 16.19
CA ALA A 483 -26.47 8.66 15.56
C ALA A 483 -27.28 7.48 16.12
N ALA A 484 -26.59 6.41 16.52
CA ALA A 484 -27.18 5.25 17.19
C ALA A 484 -27.50 5.48 18.69
N ASN A 485 -27.14 6.64 19.27
CA ASN A 485 -27.24 6.93 20.70
C ASN A 485 -26.57 5.89 21.60
N HIS A 486 -25.35 5.47 21.25
CA HIS A 486 -24.57 4.48 22.04
C HIS A 486 -24.38 4.95 23.51
N ASP A 487 -24.43 4.03 24.48
CA ASP A 487 -24.38 4.36 25.92
C ASP A 487 -23.08 5.11 26.32
N GLN A 488 -21.98 4.83 25.63
CA GLN A 488 -20.66 5.47 25.83
C GLN A 488 -20.43 6.73 24.97
N THR A 489 -21.48 7.40 24.48
CA THR A 489 -21.38 8.56 23.58
C THR A 489 -20.39 9.63 24.06
N GLU A 490 -20.40 9.97 25.35
CA GLU A 490 -19.51 11.02 25.90
C GLU A 490 -18.03 10.57 25.91
N ALA A 491 -17.76 9.29 26.20
CA ALA A 491 -16.41 8.75 26.15
C ALA A 491 -15.88 8.71 24.70
N ILE A 492 -16.73 8.33 23.74
CA ILE A 492 -16.42 8.31 22.31
C ILE A 492 -16.07 9.71 21.81
N LYS A 493 -16.88 10.72 22.14
CA LYS A 493 -16.62 12.13 21.80
C LYS A 493 -15.28 12.61 22.34
N LYS A 494 -15.01 12.34 23.62
CA LYS A 494 -13.75 12.73 24.27
C LYS A 494 -12.55 12.07 23.58
N ARG A 495 -12.60 10.76 23.37
CA ARG A 495 -11.52 10.00 22.73
C ARG A 495 -11.25 10.50 21.32
N HIS A 496 -12.28 10.75 20.53
CA HIS A 496 -12.14 11.32 19.19
C HIS A 496 -11.50 12.72 19.24
N ALA A 497 -11.95 13.59 20.14
CA ALA A 497 -11.39 14.93 20.30
C ALA A 497 -9.90 14.90 20.65
N ASP A 498 -9.48 13.99 21.53
CA ASP A 498 -8.06 13.80 21.90
C ASP A 498 -7.21 13.41 20.67
N VAL A 499 -7.70 12.47 19.85
CA VAL A 499 -7.03 12.04 18.61
C VAL A 499 -6.94 13.19 17.60
N ILE A 500 -8.04 13.93 17.39
CA ILE A 500 -8.06 15.07 16.46
C ILE A 500 -7.13 16.19 16.94
N SER A 501 -7.08 16.47 18.24
CA SER A 501 -6.16 17.47 18.78
C SER A 501 -4.70 17.09 18.52
N ARG A 502 -4.36 15.82 18.72
CA ARG A 502 -3.01 15.31 18.44
C ARG A 502 -2.67 15.34 16.95
N TRP A 503 -3.64 15.01 16.08
CA TRP A 503 -3.52 15.12 14.63
C TRP A 503 -3.27 16.57 14.17
N GLN A 504 -4.05 17.53 14.68
CA GLN A 504 -3.87 18.96 14.38
C GLN A 504 -2.51 19.47 14.83
N LYS A 505 -2.03 19.01 15.99
CA LYS A 505 -0.68 19.33 16.48
C LYS A 505 0.40 18.80 15.53
N LEU A 506 0.30 17.54 15.09
CA LEU A 506 1.25 16.96 14.13
C LEU A 506 1.29 17.74 12.81
N LEU A 507 0.13 18.16 12.28
CA LEU A 507 0.06 19.01 11.08
C LEU A 507 0.78 20.36 11.31
N GLY A 508 0.53 21.00 12.45
CA GLY A 508 1.19 22.25 12.82
C GLY A 508 2.71 22.11 12.96
N ASP A 509 3.18 21.04 13.62
CA ASP A 509 4.60 20.76 13.77
C ASP A 509 5.26 20.47 12.41
N SER A 510 4.56 19.76 11.50
CA SER A 510 5.03 19.44 10.14
C SER A 510 5.21 20.70 9.30
N ASP A 511 4.22 21.59 9.31
CA ASP A 511 4.30 22.88 8.60
C ASP A 511 5.42 23.75 9.18
N ALA A 512 5.53 23.85 10.51
CA ALA A 512 6.61 24.60 11.16
C ALA A 512 8.01 24.10 10.73
N ARG A 513 8.20 22.78 10.64
CA ARG A 513 9.44 22.17 10.14
C ARG A 513 9.69 22.53 8.67
N LYS A 514 8.68 22.42 7.82
CA LYS A 514 8.75 22.78 6.40
C LYS A 514 9.14 24.25 6.20
N GLN A 515 8.50 25.17 6.92
CA GLN A 515 8.84 26.59 6.87
C GLN A 515 10.30 26.85 7.28
N ARG A 516 10.80 26.12 8.29
CA ARG A 516 12.20 26.23 8.71
C ARG A 516 13.18 25.69 7.67
N LEU A 517 12.87 24.57 7.01
CA LEU A 517 13.65 24.04 5.89
C LEU A 517 13.69 25.00 4.70
N LEU A 518 12.55 25.61 4.33
CA LEU A 518 12.48 26.61 3.26
C LEU A 518 13.34 27.85 3.56
N ARG A 519 13.32 28.36 4.81
CA ARG A 519 14.21 29.45 5.23
C ARG A 519 15.69 29.07 5.11
N MET A 520 16.04 27.84 5.50
CA MET A 520 17.41 27.35 5.41
C MET A 520 17.86 27.20 3.95
N GLN A 521 16.98 26.73 3.08
CA GLN A 521 17.22 26.62 1.64
C GLN A 521 17.55 28.00 1.03
N GLU A 522 16.77 29.02 1.37
CA GLU A 522 17.00 30.38 0.90
C GLU A 522 18.32 30.96 1.42
N GLN A 523 18.65 30.70 2.69
CA GLN A 523 19.94 31.11 3.26
C GLN A 523 21.12 30.46 2.51
N PHE A 524 21.08 29.15 2.24
CA PHE A 524 22.14 28.49 1.47
C PHE A 524 22.18 28.93 0.01
N ARG A 525 21.03 29.22 -0.62
CA ARG A 525 20.97 29.79 -1.97
C ARG A 525 21.70 31.14 -2.03
N GLN A 526 21.49 32.00 -1.04
CA GLN A 526 22.20 33.28 -0.93
C GLN A 526 23.71 33.09 -0.75
N ILE A 527 24.13 32.11 0.05
CA ILE A 527 25.55 31.80 0.26
C ILE A 527 26.20 31.29 -1.03
N GLU A 528 25.54 30.40 -1.78
CA GLU A 528 26.03 29.92 -3.07
C GLU A 528 26.23 31.07 -4.09
N GLU A 529 25.29 32.01 -4.12
CA GLU A 529 25.40 33.20 -4.99
C GLU A 529 26.60 34.08 -4.60
N LEU A 530 26.84 34.28 -3.30
CA LEU A 530 28.01 35.00 -2.79
C LEU A 530 29.30 34.25 -3.11
N TYR A 531 29.35 32.92 -2.94
CA TYR A 531 30.51 32.11 -3.30
C TYR A 531 30.87 32.21 -4.77
N LEU A 532 29.89 32.08 -5.67
CA LEU A 532 30.11 32.23 -7.11
C LEU A 532 30.58 33.64 -7.47
N THR A 533 30.02 34.67 -6.83
CA THR A 533 30.40 36.06 -7.05
C THR A 533 31.85 36.31 -6.61
N PHE A 534 32.23 35.83 -5.42
CA PHE A 534 33.59 35.93 -4.92
C PHE A 534 34.57 35.18 -5.83
N ALA A 535 34.26 33.94 -6.21
CA ALA A 535 35.11 33.12 -7.09
C ALA A 535 35.37 33.81 -8.44
N LYS A 536 34.32 34.35 -9.08
CA LYS A 536 34.44 35.08 -10.34
C LYS A 536 35.31 36.33 -10.22
N LYS A 537 35.10 37.14 -9.18
CA LYS A 537 35.88 38.36 -8.95
C LYS A 537 37.34 38.05 -8.58
N ALA A 538 37.57 37.03 -7.76
CA ALA A 538 38.90 36.62 -7.33
C ALA A 538 39.73 36.13 -8.52
N SER A 539 39.14 35.33 -9.41
CA SER A 539 39.81 34.88 -10.64
C SER A 539 40.16 36.04 -11.58
N ALA A 540 39.25 37.01 -11.76
CA ALA A 540 39.51 38.18 -12.59
C ALA A 540 40.63 39.05 -12.00
N PHE A 541 40.60 39.27 -10.68
CA PHE A 541 41.61 40.01 -9.96
C PHE A 541 42.99 39.33 -10.03
N ASN A 542 43.05 38.00 -9.88
CA ASN A 542 44.30 37.25 -10.01
C ASN A 542 44.89 37.36 -11.43
N SER A 543 44.06 37.24 -12.47
CA SER A 543 44.54 37.40 -13.86
C SER A 543 45.07 38.81 -14.12
N TRP A 544 44.43 39.84 -13.57
CA TRP A 544 44.94 41.20 -13.64
C TRP A 544 46.30 41.34 -12.90
N PHE A 545 46.43 40.73 -11.72
CA PHE A 545 47.67 40.74 -10.95
C PHE A 545 48.82 40.06 -11.70
N GLU A 546 48.60 38.88 -12.31
CA GLU A 546 49.64 38.16 -13.06
C GLU A 546 50.18 39.00 -14.23
N ASN A 547 49.30 39.66 -14.98
CA ASN A 547 49.72 40.56 -16.07
C ASN A 547 50.50 41.76 -15.52
N ALA A 548 50.05 42.34 -14.40
CA ALA A 548 50.73 43.46 -13.76
C ALA A 548 52.12 43.07 -13.21
N GLU A 549 52.27 41.87 -12.66
CA GLU A 549 53.55 41.34 -12.18
C GLU A 549 54.53 41.10 -13.34
N GLU A 550 54.06 40.54 -14.46
CA GLU A 550 54.86 40.35 -15.68
C GLU A 550 55.39 41.69 -16.21
N ASP A 551 54.52 42.68 -16.43
CA ASP A 551 54.89 43.99 -16.96
C ASP A 551 55.89 44.76 -16.06
N LEU A 552 55.78 44.59 -14.74
CA LEU A 552 56.63 45.31 -13.79
C LEU A 552 58.01 44.66 -13.58
N THR A 553 58.13 43.37 -13.86
CA THR A 553 59.38 42.61 -13.69
C THR A 553 60.30 42.63 -14.92
N ASP A 554 59.81 43.15 -16.04
CA ASP A 554 60.56 43.31 -17.30
C ASP A 554 61.82 44.20 -17.14
N PRO A 555 63.05 43.74 -17.45
CA PRO A 555 64.28 44.50 -17.16
C PRO A 555 64.32 45.94 -17.72
N VAL A 556 64.62 46.95 -16.89
CA VAL A 556 64.81 48.34 -17.36
C VAL A 556 66.13 48.48 -18.14
N ARG A 557 66.06 48.64 -19.48
CA ARG A 557 67.22 48.98 -20.32
C ARG A 557 66.84 50.01 -21.36
N CYS A 558 67.63 51.09 -21.45
CA CYS A 558 67.46 52.13 -22.46
C CYS A 558 68.82 52.72 -22.85
N ASN A 559 68.87 53.37 -24.01
CA ASN A 559 70.08 53.96 -24.58
C ASN A 559 70.01 55.49 -24.70
N SER A 560 68.87 56.09 -24.34
CA SER A 560 68.63 57.53 -24.45
C SER A 560 67.81 58.08 -23.28
N ILE A 561 67.89 59.39 -23.08
CA ILE A 561 67.08 60.12 -22.09
C ILE A 561 65.59 60.09 -22.48
N GLU A 562 65.29 60.05 -23.77
CA GLU A 562 63.93 59.99 -24.29
C GLU A 562 63.25 58.65 -23.99
N GLU A 563 63.97 57.53 -24.15
CA GLU A 563 63.47 56.19 -23.83
C GLU A 563 63.17 56.00 -22.34
N ILE A 564 64.06 56.48 -21.45
CA ILE A 564 63.82 56.36 -20.01
C ILE A 564 62.67 57.24 -19.51
N ARG A 565 62.41 58.38 -20.17
CA ARG A 565 61.22 59.19 -19.90
C ARG A 565 59.94 58.44 -20.28
N ALA A 566 59.90 57.81 -21.45
CA ALA A 566 58.75 57.03 -21.89
C ALA A 566 58.43 55.86 -20.93
N LEU A 567 59.45 55.14 -20.45
CA LEU A 567 59.27 54.06 -19.47
C LEU A 567 58.75 54.57 -18.12
N ARG A 568 59.22 55.74 -17.66
CA ARG A 568 58.72 56.38 -16.43
C ARG A 568 57.27 56.86 -16.56
N ASP A 569 56.90 57.42 -17.71
CA ASP A 569 55.53 57.86 -17.98
C ASP A 569 54.58 56.66 -18.04
N ALA A 570 54.98 55.55 -18.66
CA ALA A 570 54.22 54.30 -18.67
C ALA A 570 54.03 53.73 -17.25
N HIS A 571 55.08 53.74 -16.42
CA HIS A 571 54.99 53.30 -15.03
C HIS A 571 54.07 54.21 -14.19
N ALA A 572 54.12 55.53 -14.39
CA ALA A 572 53.21 56.47 -13.73
C ALA A 572 51.73 56.25 -14.14
N GLN A 573 51.46 55.93 -15.41
CA GLN A 573 50.11 55.57 -15.87
C GLN A 573 49.62 54.27 -15.23
N PHE A 574 50.49 53.24 -15.13
CA PHE A 574 50.19 52.01 -14.41
C PHE A 574 49.86 52.30 -12.94
N GLN A 575 50.67 53.10 -12.24
CA GLN A 575 50.41 53.49 -10.85
C GLN A 575 49.07 54.21 -10.68
N ALA A 576 48.66 55.05 -11.63
CA ALA A 576 47.35 55.72 -11.59
C ALA A 576 46.18 54.71 -11.69
N SER A 577 46.36 53.61 -12.43
CA SER A 577 45.35 52.56 -12.60
C SER A 577 45.14 51.69 -11.35
N LEU A 578 46.10 51.67 -10.41
CA LEU A 578 46.02 50.88 -9.17
C LEU A 578 44.82 51.24 -8.29
N SER A 579 44.32 52.47 -8.38
CA SER A 579 43.14 52.90 -7.63
C SER A 579 41.89 52.07 -7.95
N SER A 580 41.72 51.66 -9.21
CA SER A 580 40.62 50.78 -9.63
C SER A 580 40.81 49.36 -9.09
N ALA A 581 42.02 48.81 -9.18
CA ALA A 581 42.31 47.47 -8.68
C ALA A 581 42.19 47.39 -7.15
N GLN A 582 42.57 48.44 -6.42
CA GLN A 582 42.36 48.55 -4.98
C GLN A 582 40.87 48.49 -4.61
N ALA A 583 39.99 49.14 -5.39
CA ALA A 583 38.55 49.07 -5.15
C ALA A 583 37.98 47.65 -5.41
N ASP A 584 38.47 46.95 -6.44
CA ASP A 584 38.10 45.56 -6.71
C ASP A 584 38.57 44.61 -5.59
N PHE A 585 39.77 44.84 -5.05
CA PHE A 585 40.32 44.13 -3.90
C PHE A 585 39.47 44.34 -2.61
N GLU A 586 39.09 45.58 -2.31
CA GLU A 586 38.21 45.90 -1.19
C GLU A 586 36.81 45.29 -1.34
N ALA A 587 36.28 45.25 -2.56
CA ALA A 587 35.02 44.59 -2.85
C ALA A 587 35.09 43.06 -2.62
N LEU A 588 36.23 42.43 -2.90
CA LEU A 588 36.49 41.03 -2.55
C LEU A 588 36.54 40.82 -1.03
N ALA A 589 37.22 41.70 -0.30
CA ALA A 589 37.27 41.65 1.17
C ALA A 589 35.87 41.77 1.81
N ALA A 590 35.03 42.68 1.29
CA ALA A 590 33.66 42.85 1.77
C ALA A 590 32.79 41.60 1.52
N LEU A 591 32.94 40.97 0.34
CA LEU A 591 32.25 39.71 0.02
C LEU A 591 32.70 38.57 0.94
N ASP A 592 34.01 38.45 1.21
CA ASP A 592 34.54 37.45 2.15
C ASP A 592 34.00 37.65 3.58
N GLN A 593 33.95 38.90 4.05
CA GLN A 593 33.36 39.22 5.36
C GLN A 593 31.86 38.85 5.42
N GLN A 594 31.11 39.13 4.36
CA GLN A 594 29.70 38.78 4.26
C GLN A 594 29.52 37.24 4.27
N ILE A 595 30.33 36.50 3.52
CA ILE A 595 30.33 35.03 3.50
C ILE A 595 30.66 34.48 4.90
N LYS A 596 31.73 34.96 5.54
CA LYS A 596 32.14 34.56 6.90
C LYS A 596 31.05 34.82 7.95
N SER A 597 30.20 35.85 7.76
CA SER A 597 29.07 36.13 8.67
C SER A 597 28.02 35.02 8.74
N PHE A 598 27.92 34.19 7.69
CA PHE A 598 27.04 33.02 7.68
C PHE A 598 27.65 31.79 8.38
N ASN A 599 28.89 31.89 8.89
CA ASN A 599 29.61 30.81 9.59
C ASN A 599 29.70 29.51 8.78
N VAL A 600 30.01 29.66 7.49
CA VAL A 600 30.14 28.56 6.52
C VAL A 600 31.61 28.20 6.25
N GLY A 601 31.83 27.05 5.63
CA GLY A 601 33.16 26.53 5.29
C GLY A 601 33.88 27.28 4.17
N PRO A 602 34.97 26.73 3.62
CA PRO A 602 35.67 27.34 2.48
C PRO A 602 34.81 27.32 1.21
N ASN A 603 35.01 28.32 0.34
CA ASN A 603 34.32 28.42 -0.94
C ASN A 603 34.68 27.24 -1.87
N PRO A 604 33.72 26.43 -2.34
CA PRO A 604 34.00 25.25 -3.17
C PRO A 604 34.36 25.59 -4.62
N TYR A 605 34.13 26.82 -5.09
CA TYR A 605 34.31 27.21 -6.50
C TYR A 605 35.64 27.89 -6.81
N THR A 606 36.43 28.20 -5.78
CA THR A 606 37.75 28.82 -5.95
C THR A 606 38.69 28.38 -4.83
N TRP A 607 39.96 28.22 -5.16
CA TRP A 607 41.02 28.01 -4.17
C TRP A 607 41.66 29.33 -3.70
N PHE A 608 41.35 30.44 -4.36
CA PHE A 608 41.77 31.77 -3.92
C PHE A 608 41.03 32.13 -2.63
N THR A 609 41.77 32.31 -1.55
CA THR A 609 41.23 32.87 -0.30
C THR A 609 41.57 34.34 -0.21
N MET A 610 40.83 35.10 0.61
CA MET A 610 41.15 36.50 0.85
C MET A 610 42.56 36.64 1.45
N GLU A 611 42.99 35.71 2.30
CA GLU A 611 44.35 35.72 2.86
C GLU A 611 45.42 35.56 1.76
N ALA A 612 45.20 34.69 0.77
CA ALA A 612 46.14 34.51 -0.34
C ALA A 612 46.20 35.75 -1.26
N LEU A 613 45.05 36.38 -1.52
CA LEU A 613 44.99 37.61 -2.33
C LEU A 613 45.62 38.81 -1.60
N GLU A 614 45.54 38.87 -0.27
CA GLU A 614 46.24 39.88 0.54
C GLU A 614 47.76 39.79 0.37
N ASP A 615 48.30 38.57 0.35
CA ASP A 615 49.73 38.35 0.18
C ASP A 615 50.21 38.71 -1.23
N THR A 616 49.45 38.38 -2.29
CA THR A 616 49.78 38.79 -3.66
C THR A 616 49.69 40.31 -3.83
N TRP A 617 48.67 40.96 -3.27
CA TRP A 617 48.55 42.42 -3.29
C TRP A 617 49.74 43.13 -2.61
N ARG A 618 50.19 42.61 -1.46
CA ARG A 618 51.40 43.11 -0.78
C ARG A 618 52.66 42.91 -1.62
N ASN A 619 52.78 41.78 -2.31
CA ASN A 619 53.90 41.51 -3.21
C ASN A 619 53.92 42.51 -4.39
N LEU A 620 52.77 42.80 -5.01
CA LEU A 620 52.67 43.79 -6.09
C LEU A 620 53.20 45.16 -5.63
N GLN A 621 52.76 45.61 -4.45
CA GLN A 621 53.20 46.89 -3.88
C GLN A 621 54.71 46.95 -3.65
N LYS A 622 55.35 45.81 -3.37
CA LYS A 622 56.80 45.70 -3.24
C LYS A 622 57.48 45.80 -4.62
N ILE A 623 56.99 45.05 -5.61
CA ILE A 623 57.50 45.07 -6.99
C ILE A 623 57.43 46.49 -7.59
N ILE A 624 56.30 47.20 -7.38
CA ILE A 624 56.15 48.60 -7.83
C ILE A 624 57.25 49.50 -7.25
N LYS A 625 57.54 49.39 -5.95
CA LYS A 625 58.60 50.18 -5.31
C LYS A 625 59.99 49.84 -5.83
N GLU A 626 60.25 48.57 -6.11
CA GLU A 626 61.51 48.14 -6.72
C GLU A 626 61.64 48.70 -8.14
N ARG A 627 60.56 48.68 -8.92
CA ARG A 627 60.49 49.26 -10.27
C ARG A 627 60.76 50.76 -10.31
N ASP A 628 60.19 51.53 -9.36
CA ASP A 628 60.47 52.96 -9.20
C ASP A 628 61.97 53.24 -8.99
N ILE A 629 62.63 52.42 -8.15
CA ILE A 629 64.07 52.55 -7.85
C ILE A 629 64.92 52.24 -9.09
N GLU A 630 64.58 51.18 -9.84
CA GLU A 630 65.32 50.81 -11.05
C GLU A 630 65.19 51.88 -12.15
N LEU A 631 63.98 52.37 -12.38
CA LEU A 631 63.73 53.45 -13.35
C LEU A 631 64.46 54.74 -12.95
N ALA A 632 64.55 55.06 -11.66
CA ALA A 632 65.28 56.22 -11.18
C ALA A 632 66.80 56.08 -11.39
N LYS A 633 67.38 54.90 -11.10
CA LYS A 633 68.81 54.63 -11.32
C LYS A 633 69.19 54.70 -12.80
N GLU A 634 68.38 54.10 -13.67
CA GLU A 634 68.63 54.13 -15.11
C GLU A 634 68.47 55.56 -15.66
N ALA A 635 67.51 56.34 -15.15
CA ALA A 635 67.37 57.76 -15.53
C ALA A 635 68.62 58.58 -15.15
N GLN A 636 69.12 58.41 -13.92
CA GLN A 636 70.34 59.06 -13.47
C GLN A 636 71.54 58.69 -14.35
N ARG A 637 71.69 57.40 -14.69
CA ARG A 637 72.76 56.92 -15.58
C ARG A 637 72.70 57.61 -16.95
N GLN A 638 71.52 57.74 -17.55
CA GLN A 638 71.37 58.39 -18.86
C GLN A 638 71.64 59.91 -18.80
N GLU A 639 71.26 60.58 -17.71
CA GLU A 639 71.58 61.99 -17.48
C GLU A 639 73.10 62.23 -17.32
N GLU A 640 73.78 61.37 -16.55
CA GLU A 640 75.24 61.42 -16.39
C GLU A 640 75.97 61.16 -17.72
N ASN A 641 75.51 60.15 -18.48
CA ASN A 641 76.05 59.85 -19.80
C ASN A 641 75.88 61.02 -20.77
N ASP A 642 74.72 61.71 -20.79
CA ASP A 642 74.51 62.88 -21.64
C ASP A 642 75.36 64.09 -21.20
N LYS A 643 75.62 64.25 -19.90
CA LYS A 643 76.52 65.28 -19.37
C LYS A 643 77.97 65.06 -19.86
N LEU A 644 78.47 63.83 -19.79
CA LEU A 644 79.80 63.48 -20.30
C LEU A 644 79.91 63.77 -21.80
N ARG A 645 78.87 63.45 -22.60
CA ARG A 645 78.83 63.81 -24.03
C ARG A 645 78.97 65.32 -24.24
N LYS A 646 78.24 66.14 -23.49
CA LYS A 646 78.33 67.61 -23.57
C LYS A 646 79.69 68.15 -23.17
N GLU A 647 80.31 67.63 -22.11
CA GLU A 647 81.63 68.08 -21.65
C GLU A 647 82.73 67.78 -22.67
N PHE A 648 82.78 66.56 -23.20
CA PHE A 648 83.70 66.21 -24.27
C PHE A 648 83.55 67.13 -25.48
N ALA A 649 82.31 67.33 -25.94
CA ALA A 649 82.00 68.17 -27.09
C ALA A 649 82.46 69.63 -26.90
N LYS A 650 82.25 70.19 -25.71
CA LYS A 650 82.69 71.55 -25.39
C LYS A 650 84.20 71.72 -25.54
N HIS A 651 84.99 70.79 -25.02
CA HIS A 651 86.45 70.85 -25.09
C HIS A 651 86.97 70.55 -26.51
N ALA A 652 86.39 69.55 -27.17
CA ALA A 652 86.73 69.16 -28.53
C ALA A 652 86.51 70.31 -29.54
N ASN A 653 85.32 70.92 -29.52
CA ASN A 653 84.97 72.03 -30.41
C ASN A 653 85.88 73.26 -30.20
N ALA A 654 86.14 73.63 -28.94
CA ALA A 654 86.99 74.78 -28.64
C ALA A 654 88.45 74.57 -29.07
N PHE A 655 88.99 73.36 -28.89
CA PHE A 655 90.36 73.05 -29.27
C PHE A 655 90.53 72.97 -30.79
N HIS A 656 89.53 72.43 -31.50
CA HIS A 656 89.50 72.45 -32.97
C HIS A 656 89.57 73.87 -33.54
N GLN A 657 88.77 74.79 -32.97
CA GLN A 657 88.75 76.19 -33.41
C GLN A 657 90.12 76.85 -33.23
N TRP A 658 90.75 76.68 -32.06
CA TRP A 658 92.06 77.23 -31.77
C TRP A 658 93.16 76.70 -32.71
N LEU A 659 93.13 75.40 -33.06
CA LEU A 659 94.06 74.80 -34.02
C LEU A 659 94.00 75.47 -35.39
N THR A 660 92.77 75.70 -35.87
CA THR A 660 92.53 76.31 -37.18
C THR A 660 93.02 77.76 -37.21
N GLU A 661 92.69 78.56 -36.19
CA GLU A 661 93.11 79.97 -36.09
C GLU A 661 94.64 80.12 -36.02
N THR A 662 95.30 79.27 -35.23
CA THR A 662 96.76 79.31 -35.05
C THR A 662 97.51 78.93 -36.34
N ARG A 663 96.98 77.98 -37.11
CA ARG A 663 97.52 77.60 -38.42
C ARG A 663 97.54 78.76 -39.41
N THR A 664 96.45 79.51 -39.49
CA THR A 664 96.32 80.66 -40.39
C THR A 664 97.31 81.76 -40.02
N SER A 665 97.41 82.10 -38.72
CA SER A 665 98.33 83.13 -38.23
C SER A 665 99.80 82.83 -38.49
N MET A 666 100.22 81.55 -38.60
CA MET A 666 101.61 81.21 -38.87
C MET A 666 102.03 81.41 -40.33
N MET A 667 101.10 81.57 -41.27
CA MET A 667 101.40 81.71 -42.70
C MET A 667 101.60 83.17 -43.18
N GLU A 668 101.33 84.17 -42.33
CA GLU A 668 101.44 85.60 -42.69
C GLU A 668 102.73 86.22 -42.11
N GLY A 669 103.73 86.53 -42.97
CA GLY A 669 105.03 87.11 -42.55
C GLY A 669 105.37 88.43 -43.26
N SER A 670 105.70 89.48 -42.51
CA SER A 670 106.23 90.76 -43.02
C SER A 670 107.36 91.27 -42.11
N GLY A 671 108.32 92.01 -42.66
CA GLY A 671 109.53 92.46 -41.95
C GLY A 671 110.82 91.83 -42.50
N SER A 672 111.97 92.14 -41.90
CA SER A 672 113.26 91.56 -42.31
C SER A 672 113.31 90.06 -42.03
N LEU A 673 114.21 89.34 -42.72
CA LEU A 673 114.35 87.88 -42.58
C LEU A 673 114.59 87.46 -41.11
N GLU A 674 115.31 88.29 -40.33
CA GLU A 674 115.54 88.07 -38.90
C GLU A 674 114.26 88.22 -38.06
N GLN A 675 113.37 89.16 -38.39
CA GLN A 675 112.12 89.38 -37.65
C GLN A 675 111.10 88.26 -37.86
N GLN A 676 111.01 87.73 -39.09
CA GLN A 676 110.09 86.64 -39.41
C GLN A 676 110.49 85.32 -38.72
N LEU A 677 111.80 85.07 -38.57
CA LEU A 677 112.31 83.88 -37.88
C LEU A 677 111.93 83.89 -36.40
N GLU A 678 112.07 85.03 -35.73
CA GLU A 678 111.75 85.17 -34.32
C GLU A 678 110.24 85.04 -34.04
N ALA A 679 109.39 85.62 -34.91
CA ALA A 679 107.94 85.48 -34.81
C ALA A 679 107.49 84.01 -34.94
N THR A 680 108.09 83.27 -35.88
CA THR A 680 107.82 81.84 -36.09
C THR A 680 108.31 80.99 -34.91
N LYS A 681 109.45 81.34 -34.30
CA LYS A 681 109.96 80.71 -33.06
C LYS A 681 108.99 80.86 -31.90
N ARG A 682 108.45 82.06 -31.70
CA ARG A 682 107.45 82.32 -30.64
C ARG A 682 106.16 81.53 -30.86
N LYS A 683 105.59 81.52 -32.07
CA LYS A 683 104.34 80.80 -32.37
C LYS A 683 104.48 79.28 -32.25
N ALA A 684 105.59 78.70 -32.68
CA ALA A 684 105.84 77.27 -32.49
C ALA A 684 105.94 76.88 -30.99
N GLY A 685 106.48 77.77 -30.15
CA GLY A 685 106.46 77.60 -28.70
C GLY A 685 105.04 77.59 -28.10
N GLU A 686 104.16 78.45 -28.60
CA GLU A 686 102.75 78.50 -28.19
C GLU A 686 102.01 77.20 -28.54
N VAL A 687 102.18 76.68 -29.76
CA VAL A 687 101.57 75.40 -30.20
C VAL A 687 101.96 74.25 -29.29
N ARG A 688 103.24 74.14 -28.93
CA ARG A 688 103.73 73.08 -28.02
C ARG A 688 103.16 73.20 -26.61
N SER A 689 102.99 74.42 -26.09
CA SER A 689 102.43 74.64 -24.74
C SER A 689 100.98 74.12 -24.59
N ARG A 690 100.24 74.09 -25.70
CA ARG A 690 98.82 73.68 -25.77
C ARG A 690 98.60 72.17 -25.85
N ARG A 691 99.65 71.33 -25.82
CA ARG A 691 99.52 69.85 -25.73
C ARG A 691 98.70 69.40 -24.51
N SER A 692 98.73 70.18 -23.43
CA SER A 692 97.98 69.93 -22.20
C SER A 692 96.45 70.01 -22.39
N ASP A 693 95.96 70.85 -23.31
CA ASP A 693 94.53 70.93 -23.62
C ASP A 693 94.06 69.71 -24.43
N LEU A 694 94.88 69.23 -25.37
CA LEU A 694 94.61 67.97 -26.08
C LEU A 694 94.56 66.76 -25.13
N LYS A 695 95.42 66.73 -24.11
CA LYS A 695 95.43 65.65 -23.11
C LYS A 695 94.11 65.57 -22.33
N LYS A 696 93.48 66.70 -22.00
CA LYS A 696 92.15 66.71 -21.35
C LYS A 696 91.06 66.13 -22.24
N ILE A 697 91.12 66.35 -23.55
CA ILE A 697 90.16 65.79 -24.51
C ILE A 697 90.37 64.27 -24.63
N GLU A 698 91.63 63.82 -24.63
CA GLU A 698 91.97 62.38 -24.58
C GLU A 698 91.41 61.70 -23.32
N ASP A 699 91.56 62.32 -22.15
CA ASP A 699 91.06 61.76 -20.89
C ASP A 699 89.52 61.72 -20.85
N LEU A 700 88.84 62.77 -21.33
CA LEU A 700 87.37 62.76 -21.45
C LEU A 700 86.86 61.73 -22.46
N GLY A 701 87.60 61.51 -23.56
CA GLY A 701 87.27 60.48 -24.55
C GLY A 701 87.38 59.06 -23.97
N ALA A 702 88.40 58.80 -23.14
CA ALA A 702 88.55 57.51 -22.46
C ALA A 702 87.42 57.23 -21.47
N ILE A 703 86.95 58.25 -20.73
CA ILE A 703 85.81 58.12 -19.82
C ILE A 703 84.52 57.79 -20.60
N LEU A 704 84.30 58.41 -21.76
CA LEU A 704 83.15 58.09 -22.61
C LEU A 704 83.18 56.61 -23.07
N GLU A 705 84.34 56.11 -23.50
CA GLU A 705 84.49 54.70 -23.91
C GLU A 705 84.31 53.72 -22.75
N GLU A 706 84.81 54.04 -21.55
CA GLU A 706 84.62 53.23 -20.33
C GLU A 706 83.13 53.13 -19.95
N HIS A 707 82.39 54.22 -20.10
CA HIS A 707 80.94 54.26 -19.91
C HIS A 707 80.15 53.66 -21.10
N LEU A 708 80.82 53.06 -22.09
CA LEU A 708 80.25 52.50 -23.32
C LEU A 708 79.45 53.53 -24.14
N ILE A 709 79.83 54.80 -24.04
CA ILE A 709 79.26 55.91 -24.79
C ILE A 709 80.08 56.09 -26.07
N LEU A 710 79.63 55.46 -27.14
CA LEU A 710 80.34 55.44 -28.43
C LEU A 710 79.93 56.59 -29.37
N ASP A 711 78.82 57.26 -29.08
CA ASP A 711 78.26 58.33 -29.89
C ASP A 711 78.21 59.65 -29.11
N ASN A 712 78.52 60.74 -29.81
CA ASN A 712 78.38 62.08 -29.23
C ASN A 712 77.63 63.00 -30.19
N ARG A 713 76.33 63.18 -29.93
CA ARG A 713 75.45 64.07 -30.71
C ARG A 713 75.81 65.57 -30.65
N TYR A 714 76.76 65.98 -29.79
CA TYR A 714 77.12 67.39 -29.59
C TYR A 714 78.44 67.80 -30.27
N THR A 715 79.20 66.87 -30.85
CA THR A 715 80.43 67.18 -31.60
C THR A 715 80.70 66.14 -32.68
N GLU A 716 81.22 66.58 -33.83
CA GLU A 716 81.71 65.69 -34.89
C GLU A 716 83.23 65.43 -34.76
N HIS A 717 83.89 66.06 -33.79
CA HIS A 717 85.33 65.97 -33.61
C HIS A 717 85.68 64.83 -32.64
N SER A 718 86.48 63.88 -33.11
CA SER A 718 87.01 62.81 -32.27
C SER A 718 88.34 63.19 -31.64
N THR A 719 88.66 62.55 -30.51
CA THR A 719 89.97 62.66 -29.84
C THR A 719 91.12 62.46 -30.82
N VAL A 720 91.03 61.41 -31.64
CA VAL A 720 92.05 61.05 -32.63
C VAL A 720 92.18 62.13 -33.70
N GLY A 721 91.06 62.65 -34.21
CA GLY A 721 91.06 63.69 -35.24
C GLY A 721 91.71 64.99 -34.77
N LEU A 722 91.43 65.40 -33.53
CA LEU A 722 92.01 66.61 -32.92
C LEU A 722 93.50 66.46 -32.64
N ALA A 723 93.94 65.29 -32.19
CA ALA A 723 95.36 65.03 -31.95
C ALA A 723 96.20 65.14 -33.22
N GLN A 724 95.68 64.59 -34.32
CA GLN A 724 96.37 64.62 -35.62
C GLN A 724 96.50 66.04 -36.17
N GLN A 725 95.47 66.87 -36.04
CA GLN A 725 95.51 68.27 -36.50
C GLN A 725 96.52 69.11 -35.71
N TRP A 726 96.67 68.86 -34.40
CA TRP A 726 97.67 69.52 -33.58
C TRP A 726 99.11 69.18 -34.00
N ASP A 727 99.39 67.90 -34.26
CA ASP A 727 100.74 67.45 -34.67
C ASP A 727 101.18 68.07 -36.02
N GLN A 728 100.26 68.15 -36.98
CA GLN A 728 100.51 68.81 -38.27
C GLN A 728 100.89 70.29 -38.11
N LEU A 729 100.27 70.97 -37.15
CA LEU A 729 100.52 72.39 -36.89
C LEU A 729 101.90 72.62 -36.25
N ASP A 730 102.33 71.76 -35.32
CA ASP A 730 103.67 71.87 -34.72
C ASP A 730 104.78 71.63 -35.75
N GLN A 731 104.61 70.64 -36.64
CA GLN A 731 105.56 70.36 -37.73
C GLN A 731 105.65 71.50 -38.75
N LEU A 732 104.55 72.22 -39.01
CA LEU A 732 104.55 73.41 -39.88
C LEU A 732 105.48 74.50 -39.31
N GLY A 733 105.40 74.73 -38.00
CA GLY A 733 106.25 75.71 -37.31
C GLY A 733 107.73 75.43 -37.40
N MET A 734 108.15 74.16 -37.34
CA MET A 734 109.56 73.79 -37.48
C MET A 734 110.10 74.06 -38.89
N ARG A 735 109.33 73.72 -39.93
CA ARG A 735 109.76 73.88 -41.33
C ARG A 735 109.97 75.36 -41.71
N MET A 736 109.09 76.24 -41.26
CA MET A 736 109.19 77.68 -41.56
C MET A 736 110.44 78.32 -40.94
N GLN A 737 110.85 77.91 -39.74
CA GLN A 737 112.07 78.42 -39.10
C GLN A 737 113.32 78.04 -39.91
N HIS A 738 113.40 76.79 -40.36
CA HIS A 738 114.56 76.30 -41.10
C HIS A 738 114.79 77.03 -42.44
N ASN A 739 113.70 77.36 -43.16
CA ASN A 739 113.81 78.04 -44.45
C ASN A 739 114.33 79.48 -44.33
N LEU A 740 113.89 80.22 -43.31
CA LEU A 740 114.32 81.61 -43.08
C LEU A 740 115.80 81.71 -42.69
N GLU A 741 116.36 80.72 -41.99
CA GLU A 741 117.79 80.68 -41.62
C GLU A 741 118.71 80.51 -42.85
N GLN A 742 118.30 79.76 -43.88
CA GLN A 742 119.12 79.55 -45.08
C GLN A 742 119.26 80.80 -45.96
N GLN A 743 118.22 81.64 -46.07
CA GLN A 743 118.25 82.83 -46.93
C GLN A 743 119.24 83.90 -46.44
N ILE A 744 119.48 84.00 -45.13
CA ILE A 744 120.42 84.97 -44.54
C ILE A 744 121.88 84.66 -44.90
N GLN A 745 122.21 83.38 -45.13
CA GLN A 745 123.58 82.92 -45.31
C GLN A 745 124.14 83.18 -46.73
N ALA A 746 123.27 83.20 -47.75
CA ALA A 746 123.67 83.42 -49.15
C ALA A 746 124.14 84.85 -49.46
N ARG A 747 123.79 85.83 -48.61
CA ARG A 747 124.08 87.26 -48.80
C ARG A 747 125.57 87.66 -48.70
N ASN A 748 126.42 86.90 -48.01
CA ASN A 748 127.72 87.39 -47.51
C ASN A 748 128.97 87.11 -48.39
N GLN A 749 128.88 86.53 -49.60
CA GLN A 749 130.07 85.94 -50.29
C GLN A 749 130.50 86.48 -51.69
N SER A 750 129.81 87.42 -52.38
CA SER A 750 130.01 87.64 -53.84
C SER A 750 130.46 89.03 -54.36
N GLY A 751 130.83 90.02 -53.54
CA GLY A 751 131.61 91.20 -53.98
C GLY A 751 130.96 92.21 -54.97
N VAL A 752 129.70 92.02 -55.36
CA VAL A 752 128.91 92.96 -56.18
C VAL A 752 128.20 93.99 -55.29
N SER A 753 128.08 95.25 -55.73
CA SER A 753 127.42 96.31 -54.95
C SER A 753 125.91 96.07 -54.76
N GLU A 754 125.36 96.51 -53.62
CA GLU A 754 123.95 96.29 -53.24
C GLU A 754 122.95 96.87 -54.25
N ASP A 755 123.33 97.94 -54.95
CA ASP A 755 122.47 98.59 -55.96
C ASP A 755 122.42 97.78 -57.26
N ALA A 756 123.54 97.21 -57.72
CA ALA A 756 123.57 96.35 -58.91
C ALA A 756 122.80 95.02 -58.70
N LEU A 757 122.92 94.41 -57.51
CA LEU A 757 122.14 93.21 -57.17
C LEU A 757 120.64 93.50 -57.05
N LYS A 758 120.24 94.68 -56.55
CA LYS A 758 118.83 95.12 -56.54
C LYS A 758 118.31 95.35 -57.95
N GLU A 759 119.09 95.95 -58.84
CA GLU A 759 118.69 96.16 -60.23
C GLU A 759 118.44 94.83 -60.95
N PHE A 760 119.37 93.86 -60.85
CA PHE A 760 119.16 92.53 -61.43
C PHE A 760 117.90 91.86 -60.86
N SER A 761 117.70 91.89 -59.53
CA SER A 761 116.52 91.28 -58.91
C SER A 761 115.20 91.99 -59.26
N MET A 762 115.23 93.33 -59.42
CA MET A 762 114.07 94.11 -59.90
C MET A 762 113.75 93.79 -61.36
N MET A 763 114.76 93.65 -62.22
CA MET A 763 114.57 93.25 -63.63
C MET A 763 113.94 91.86 -63.72
N PHE A 764 114.42 90.89 -62.94
CA PHE A 764 113.80 89.55 -62.90
C PHE A 764 112.33 89.60 -62.47
N LYS A 765 112.00 90.30 -61.37
CA LYS A 765 110.61 90.45 -60.90
C LYS A 765 109.70 91.19 -61.88
N HIS A 766 110.25 92.06 -62.72
CA HIS A 766 109.45 92.77 -63.72
C HIS A 766 108.91 91.83 -64.80
N PHE A 767 109.69 90.80 -65.14
CA PHE A 767 109.33 89.82 -66.18
C PHE A 767 108.63 88.57 -65.62
N ASP A 768 108.81 88.23 -64.33
CA ASP A 768 108.08 87.15 -63.62
C ASP A 768 106.66 87.61 -63.25
N LYS A 769 105.77 87.67 -64.24
CA LYS A 769 104.42 88.24 -64.08
C LYS A 769 103.51 87.40 -63.20
N ASP A 770 103.67 86.07 -63.19
CA ASP A 770 102.87 85.15 -62.39
C ASP A 770 103.44 84.95 -60.97
N LYS A 771 104.60 85.54 -60.68
CA LYS A 771 105.34 85.40 -59.42
C LYS A 771 105.69 83.95 -59.12
N SER A 772 105.91 83.16 -60.16
CA SER A 772 106.32 81.76 -60.05
C SER A 772 107.75 81.61 -59.56
N GLY A 773 108.55 82.67 -59.61
CA GLY A 773 109.96 82.67 -59.24
C GLY A 773 110.87 82.09 -60.32
N ARG A 774 110.37 81.90 -61.55
CA ARG A 774 111.11 81.38 -62.70
C ARG A 774 110.66 82.13 -63.97
N LEU A 775 111.59 82.46 -64.87
CA LEU A 775 111.27 83.06 -66.17
C LEU A 775 111.23 81.98 -67.24
N ASP A 776 110.18 81.94 -68.05
CA ASP A 776 110.17 81.06 -69.22
C ASP A 776 111.12 81.58 -70.32
N LYS A 777 111.32 80.78 -71.38
CA LYS A 777 112.22 81.16 -72.49
C LYS A 777 111.84 82.50 -73.15
N ALA A 778 110.55 82.83 -73.26
CA ALA A 778 110.10 84.06 -73.91
C ALA A 778 110.28 85.29 -73.00
N GLU A 779 110.00 85.14 -71.71
CA GLU A 779 110.22 86.14 -70.68
C GLU A 779 111.72 86.43 -70.51
N PHE A 780 112.55 85.39 -70.49
CA PHE A 780 113.99 85.50 -70.40
C PHE A 780 114.60 86.17 -71.65
N LYS A 781 114.13 85.80 -72.85
CA LYS A 781 114.54 86.45 -74.11
C LYS A 781 114.21 87.94 -74.12
N SER A 782 113.04 88.30 -73.60
CA SER A 782 112.59 89.69 -73.48
C SER A 782 113.45 90.47 -72.48
N CYS A 783 113.82 89.84 -71.36
CA CYS A 783 114.71 90.42 -70.35
C CYS A 783 116.10 90.75 -70.92
N LEU A 784 116.72 89.83 -71.69
CA LEU A 784 118.03 90.08 -72.31
C LEU A 784 118.01 91.22 -73.34
N ARG A 785 116.95 91.34 -74.14
CA ARG A 785 116.80 92.49 -75.06
C ARG A 785 116.68 93.81 -74.30
N ALA A 786 115.96 93.83 -73.18
CA ALA A 786 115.82 95.03 -72.35
C ALA A 786 117.15 95.47 -71.72
N LEU A 787 118.08 94.53 -71.49
CA LEU A 787 119.44 94.77 -71.01
C LEU A 787 120.43 95.19 -72.12
N GLY A 788 119.97 95.33 -73.36
CA GLY A 788 120.77 95.83 -74.49
C GLY A 788 121.53 94.77 -75.30
N TYR A 789 121.23 93.48 -75.12
CA TYR A 789 121.77 92.42 -75.98
C TYR A 789 121.08 92.43 -77.35
N ASP A 790 121.85 92.69 -78.40
CA ASP A 790 121.35 92.76 -79.78
C ASP A 790 121.16 91.35 -80.36
N LEU A 791 119.95 90.81 -80.24
CA LEU A 791 119.57 89.49 -80.76
C LEU A 791 118.81 89.66 -82.08
N PRO A 792 119.20 88.97 -83.17
CA PRO A 792 118.59 89.14 -84.50
C PRO A 792 117.07 88.89 -84.47
N MET A 793 116.31 89.66 -85.26
CA MET A 793 114.86 89.47 -85.39
C MET A 793 114.56 88.22 -86.21
N VAL A 794 114.28 87.11 -85.53
CA VAL A 794 113.75 85.86 -86.10
C VAL A 794 112.25 85.74 -85.76
N GLU A 795 111.42 85.28 -86.69
CA GLU A 795 109.98 85.05 -86.47
C GLU A 795 109.73 83.95 -85.41
N GLU A 796 108.65 84.09 -84.63
CA GLU A 796 108.32 83.21 -83.48
C GLU A 796 108.38 81.72 -83.83
N GLY A 797 109.23 80.98 -83.11
CA GLY A 797 109.38 79.52 -83.23
C GLY A 797 110.59 79.04 -84.04
N GLN A 798 111.36 79.93 -84.69
CA GLN A 798 112.61 79.55 -85.35
C GLN A 798 113.84 79.66 -84.42
N TYR A 799 114.81 78.76 -84.62
CA TYR A 799 116.03 78.62 -83.81
C TYR A 799 116.93 79.86 -83.95
N ASP A 800 117.24 80.50 -82.82
CA ASP A 800 118.10 81.69 -82.72
C ASP A 800 119.45 81.29 -82.10
N PRO A 801 120.52 81.17 -82.91
CA PRO A 801 121.78 80.60 -82.47
C PRO A 801 122.46 81.38 -81.34
N GLU A 802 122.31 82.71 -81.30
CA GLU A 802 122.92 83.55 -80.25
C GLU A 802 122.15 83.44 -78.93
N PHE A 803 120.82 83.40 -78.99
CA PHE A 803 120.02 83.23 -77.79
C PHE A 803 120.17 81.84 -77.17
N GLU A 804 120.19 80.78 -77.98
CA GLU A 804 120.37 79.41 -77.48
C GLU A 804 121.78 79.18 -76.90
N ALA A 805 122.81 79.84 -77.42
CA ALA A 805 124.14 79.79 -76.81
C ALA A 805 124.19 80.42 -75.40
N ILE A 806 123.42 81.49 -75.17
CA ILE A 806 123.28 82.07 -73.82
C ILE A 806 122.45 81.13 -72.94
N LEU A 807 121.37 80.57 -73.48
CA LEU A 807 120.50 79.64 -72.74
C LEU A 807 121.22 78.37 -72.29
N ASP A 808 122.10 77.79 -73.12
CA ASP A 808 122.91 76.62 -72.73
C ASP A 808 123.86 76.93 -71.55
N VAL A 809 124.19 78.19 -71.29
CA VAL A 809 125.01 78.61 -70.13
C VAL A 809 124.13 78.86 -68.89
N VAL A 810 122.91 79.38 -69.07
CA VAL A 810 122.05 79.83 -67.96
C VAL A 810 121.06 78.76 -67.49
N ASP A 811 120.60 77.86 -68.37
CA ASP A 811 119.74 76.70 -68.06
C ASP A 811 120.49 75.37 -68.40
N PRO A 812 121.56 75.02 -67.68
CA PRO A 812 122.34 73.79 -67.94
C PRO A 812 121.56 72.50 -67.67
N ASN A 813 120.48 72.57 -66.87
CA ASN A 813 119.55 71.48 -66.56
C ASN A 813 118.48 71.27 -67.66
N ARG A 814 118.34 72.23 -68.58
CA ARG A 814 117.35 72.22 -69.68
C ARG A 814 115.92 71.99 -69.19
N ASP A 815 115.58 72.56 -68.03
CA ASP A 815 114.23 72.44 -67.50
C ASP A 815 113.24 73.40 -68.17
N GLY A 816 113.76 74.28 -69.05
CA GLY A 816 112.99 75.18 -69.89
C GLY A 816 112.64 76.50 -69.22
N TYR A 817 113.08 76.70 -67.97
CA TYR A 817 112.85 77.91 -67.19
C TYR A 817 114.15 78.40 -66.55
N VAL A 818 114.37 79.71 -66.55
CA VAL A 818 115.53 80.32 -65.88
C VAL A 818 115.11 80.81 -64.50
N SER A 819 115.65 80.20 -63.46
CA SER A 819 115.41 80.63 -62.08
C SER A 819 116.13 81.94 -61.75
N LEU A 820 115.67 82.64 -60.70
CA LEU A 820 116.33 83.87 -60.21
C LEU A 820 117.81 83.65 -59.91
N GLN A 821 118.17 82.47 -59.41
CA GLN A 821 119.53 82.12 -59.04
C GLN A 821 120.44 81.94 -60.25
N GLU A 822 119.96 81.27 -61.31
CA GLU A 822 120.67 81.08 -62.57
C GLU A 822 120.86 82.41 -63.32
N TYR A 823 119.81 83.22 -63.40
CA TYR A 823 119.88 84.56 -63.96
C TYR A 823 120.92 85.44 -63.27
N MET A 824 120.92 85.45 -61.92
CA MET A 824 121.88 86.23 -61.16
C MET A 824 123.32 85.76 -61.36
N ALA A 825 123.56 84.45 -61.42
CA ALA A 825 124.91 83.91 -61.64
C ALA A 825 125.48 84.32 -63.00
N PHE A 826 124.63 84.33 -64.05
CA PHE A 826 125.03 84.75 -65.39
C PHE A 826 125.44 86.23 -65.45
N MET A 827 124.63 87.13 -64.88
CA MET A 827 124.89 88.57 -64.91
C MET A 827 126.21 88.92 -64.19
N ILE A 828 126.49 88.27 -63.07
CA ILE A 828 127.72 88.49 -62.29
C ILE A 828 128.98 88.04 -63.04
N SER A 829 128.91 86.96 -63.83
CA SER A 829 130.07 86.40 -64.53
C SER A 829 130.58 87.30 -65.68
N LYS A 830 129.71 88.14 -66.25
CA LYS A 830 129.96 88.92 -67.47
C LYS A 830 130.65 90.27 -67.23
N GLU A 831 130.63 90.77 -65.99
CA GLU A 831 131.15 92.10 -65.62
C GLU A 831 132.65 92.11 -65.23
N THR A 832 133.38 90.97 -65.24
CA THR A 832 134.68 90.82 -64.55
C THR A 832 135.93 90.39 -65.37
N GLU A 833 136.08 90.70 -66.68
CA GLU A 833 137.32 90.37 -67.46
C GLU A 833 138.22 91.60 -67.80
N ASN A 834 139.53 91.60 -67.42
CA ASN A 834 140.65 92.25 -68.16
C ASN A 834 142.11 92.03 -67.62
N VAL A 835 143.07 91.86 -68.57
CA VAL A 835 144.59 91.94 -68.60
C VAL A 835 145.44 90.64 -68.50
N GLN A 836 146.41 90.43 -69.44
CA GLN A 836 147.06 89.13 -69.75
C GLN A 836 148.61 89.04 -70.02
N SER A 837 149.49 90.06 -69.92
CA SER A 837 150.95 89.81 -70.11
C SER A 837 151.95 90.77 -69.44
N SER A 838 153.20 90.31 -69.25
CA SER A 838 154.27 91.02 -68.52
C SER A 838 154.92 92.19 -69.27
N GLU A 839 154.88 92.16 -70.60
CA GLU A 839 155.52 93.16 -71.46
C GLU A 839 154.83 94.54 -71.36
N GLU A 840 153.53 94.55 -71.02
CA GLU A 840 152.75 95.77 -70.81
C GLU A 840 153.17 96.52 -69.54
N ILE A 841 153.56 95.80 -68.47
CA ILE A 841 153.97 96.43 -67.20
C ILE A 841 155.39 97.02 -67.32
N GLU A 842 156.29 96.36 -68.05
CA GLU A 842 157.63 96.91 -68.31
C GLU A 842 157.58 98.21 -69.11
N ASN A 843 156.66 98.30 -70.08
CA ASN A 843 156.44 99.53 -70.85
C ASN A 843 155.86 100.66 -69.99
N ALA A 844 155.00 100.34 -69.02
CA ALA A 844 154.48 101.34 -68.08
C ALA A 844 155.59 101.92 -67.19
N PHE A 845 156.57 101.11 -66.76
CA PHE A 845 157.72 101.61 -66.00
C PHE A 845 158.66 102.47 -66.85
N ARG A 846 158.85 102.16 -68.15
CA ARG A 846 159.59 103.07 -69.05
C ARG A 846 158.93 104.43 -69.15
N ALA A 847 157.60 104.46 -69.27
CA ALA A 847 156.84 105.69 -69.47
C ALA A 847 157.01 106.72 -68.34
N ILE A 848 157.36 106.27 -67.13
CA ILE A 848 157.56 107.13 -65.95
C ILE A 848 159.02 107.50 -65.67
N THR A 849 159.97 107.03 -66.49
CA THR A 849 161.40 107.35 -66.35
C THR A 849 161.86 108.41 -67.35
N ALA A 850 162.56 109.43 -66.89
CA ALA A 850 163.02 110.52 -67.76
C ALA A 850 164.25 110.11 -68.60
N GLY A 851 164.01 109.65 -69.83
CA GLY A 851 165.03 109.48 -70.88
C GLY A 851 165.39 108.03 -71.26
N ASP A 852 164.41 107.13 -71.35
CA ASP A 852 164.55 105.72 -71.76
C ASP A 852 165.69 104.98 -71.02
N LYS A 853 165.75 105.24 -69.71
CA LYS A 853 166.77 104.67 -68.83
C LYS A 853 166.33 103.26 -68.40
N PRO A 854 167.27 102.30 -68.32
CA PRO A 854 166.98 100.92 -67.89
C PRO A 854 166.79 100.79 -66.37
N TYR A 855 166.46 101.87 -65.67
CA TYR A 855 166.25 101.92 -64.22
C TYR A 855 165.28 103.05 -63.87
N VAL A 856 164.62 102.94 -62.72
CA VAL A 856 163.72 103.96 -62.17
C VAL A 856 164.23 104.43 -60.81
N THR A 857 164.09 105.71 -60.50
CA THR A 857 164.51 106.25 -59.19
C THR A 857 163.38 106.21 -58.17
N LYS A 858 163.73 106.20 -56.88
CA LYS A 858 162.75 106.31 -55.80
C LYS A 858 161.84 107.54 -55.98
N GLU A 859 162.41 108.67 -56.32
CA GLU A 859 161.68 109.93 -56.49
C GLU A 859 160.68 109.85 -57.65
N GLU A 860 161.03 109.21 -58.77
CA GLU A 860 160.11 108.98 -59.90
C GLU A 860 158.94 108.06 -59.53
N LEU A 861 159.16 107.06 -58.68
CA LEU A 861 158.08 106.18 -58.19
C LEU A 861 157.09 106.92 -57.29
N TYR A 862 157.56 107.69 -56.30
CA TYR A 862 156.66 108.43 -55.40
C TYR A 862 155.96 109.62 -56.07
N ALA A 863 156.49 110.12 -57.18
CA ALA A 863 155.84 111.17 -57.95
C ALA A 863 154.66 110.65 -58.80
N ASN A 864 154.75 109.40 -59.30
CA ASN A 864 153.80 108.87 -60.29
C ASN A 864 152.89 107.76 -59.75
N LEU A 865 153.18 107.20 -58.59
CA LEU A 865 152.37 106.17 -57.92
C LEU A 865 151.92 106.65 -56.54
N THR A 866 150.85 106.04 -56.01
CA THR A 866 150.41 106.30 -54.64
C THR A 866 151.44 105.79 -53.63
N LYS A 867 151.46 106.38 -52.42
CA LYS A 867 152.50 106.13 -51.41
C LYS A 867 152.67 104.64 -51.09
N GLU A 868 151.59 103.89 -50.93
CA GLU A 868 151.64 102.44 -50.67
C GLU A 868 152.22 101.64 -51.85
N MET A 869 151.88 102.00 -53.09
CA MET A 869 152.40 101.34 -54.30
C MET A 869 153.89 101.63 -54.51
N ALA A 870 154.31 102.88 -54.31
CA ALA A 870 155.71 103.27 -54.39
C ALA A 870 156.55 102.62 -53.28
N ASP A 871 156.08 102.62 -52.02
CA ASP A 871 156.72 101.93 -50.89
C ASP A 871 156.92 100.43 -51.20
N TYR A 872 155.91 99.80 -51.80
CA TYR A 872 155.95 98.38 -52.17
C TYR A 872 156.98 98.07 -53.27
N CYS A 873 157.01 98.86 -54.36
CA CYS A 873 158.02 98.70 -55.41
C CYS A 873 159.43 98.91 -54.86
N VAL A 874 159.62 99.93 -54.02
CA VAL A 874 160.90 100.26 -53.39
C VAL A 874 161.42 99.16 -52.48
N ALA A 875 160.54 98.50 -51.73
CA ALA A 875 160.93 97.43 -50.82
C ALA A 875 161.37 96.16 -51.55
N ARG A 876 160.98 95.99 -52.82
CA ARG A 876 161.17 94.73 -53.58
C ARG A 876 162.04 94.86 -54.82
N MET A 877 162.28 96.07 -55.33
CA MET A 877 163.23 96.32 -56.42
C MET A 877 164.67 96.41 -55.89
N LYS A 878 165.62 95.83 -56.62
CA LYS A 878 167.04 95.88 -56.26
C LYS A 878 167.70 97.17 -56.74
N PRO A 879 168.75 97.66 -56.07
CA PRO A 879 169.55 98.80 -56.55
C PRO A 879 170.22 98.49 -57.90
N TYR A 880 170.19 99.45 -58.83
CA TYR A 880 170.74 99.30 -60.18
C TYR A 880 172.26 99.52 -60.22
N VAL A 881 172.99 98.63 -60.90
CA VAL A 881 174.44 98.70 -61.10
C VAL A 881 174.74 98.81 -62.60
N ASP A 882 175.50 99.82 -63.01
CA ASP A 882 175.84 100.03 -64.41
C ASP A 882 176.85 98.96 -64.88
N GLN A 883 176.45 98.16 -65.87
CA GLN A 883 177.22 97.04 -66.39
C GLN A 883 178.54 97.44 -67.10
N LYS A 884 178.74 98.72 -67.43
CA LYS A 884 180.00 99.19 -68.05
C LYS A 884 181.03 99.74 -67.07
N THR A 885 180.60 100.19 -65.88
CA THR A 885 181.50 100.86 -64.91
C THR A 885 181.57 100.16 -63.56
N GLU A 886 180.76 99.13 -63.33
CA GLU A 886 180.66 98.32 -62.10
C GLU A 886 180.51 99.16 -60.81
N ARG A 887 180.05 100.41 -60.95
CA ARG A 887 179.74 101.28 -59.82
C ARG A 887 178.23 101.44 -59.69
N PRO A 888 177.67 101.29 -58.48
CA PRO A 888 176.25 101.50 -58.24
C PRO A 888 175.88 102.97 -58.46
N ILE A 889 174.76 103.22 -59.15
CA ILE A 889 174.21 104.57 -59.29
C ILE A 889 173.31 104.84 -58.10
N ALA A 890 173.67 105.85 -57.31
CA ALA A 890 172.95 106.19 -56.08
C ALA A 890 171.49 106.56 -56.39
N GLY A 891 170.54 105.84 -55.79
CA GLY A 891 169.10 106.11 -55.86
C GLY A 891 168.32 105.42 -56.99
N ALA A 892 169.00 104.65 -57.85
CA ALA A 892 168.39 103.94 -58.98
C ALA A 892 167.99 102.49 -58.62
N LEU A 893 166.84 102.04 -59.12
CA LEU A 893 166.23 100.72 -58.88
C LEU A 893 165.94 100.01 -60.21
N ASP A 894 166.19 98.69 -60.25
CA ASP A 894 165.99 97.85 -61.43
C ASP A 894 164.55 97.33 -61.50
N TYR A 895 163.72 97.96 -62.33
CA TYR A 895 162.33 97.55 -62.52
C TYR A 895 162.18 96.35 -63.45
N ILE A 896 163.18 96.04 -64.28
CA ILE A 896 163.13 94.93 -65.25
C ILE A 896 163.36 93.60 -64.53
N ASP A 897 164.28 93.54 -63.56
CA ASP A 897 164.43 92.36 -62.68
C ASP A 897 163.16 92.11 -61.85
N PHE A 898 162.49 93.19 -61.43
CA PHE A 898 161.27 93.14 -60.62
C PHE A 898 160.03 92.64 -61.40
N THR A 899 159.81 93.11 -62.63
CA THR A 899 158.71 92.60 -63.47
C THR A 899 158.93 91.14 -63.82
N ARG A 900 160.14 90.71 -64.17
CA ARG A 900 160.40 89.31 -64.50
C ARG A 900 160.15 88.35 -63.33
N THR A 901 160.42 88.78 -62.10
CA THR A 901 160.16 87.94 -60.90
C THR A 901 158.68 87.82 -60.55
N LEU A 902 157.83 88.75 -60.98
CA LEU A 902 156.38 88.70 -60.77
C LEU A 902 155.64 87.79 -61.77
N PHE A 903 156.22 87.55 -62.94
CA PHE A 903 155.62 86.74 -64.02
C PHE A 903 156.29 85.36 -64.20
N GLN A 904 157.10 84.91 -63.24
CA GLN A 904 157.77 83.59 -63.28
C GLN A 904 157.02 82.45 -62.55
N ASN A 905 155.74 82.62 -62.19
CA ASN A 905 154.89 81.55 -61.68
C ASN A 905 153.58 81.42 -62.46
#